data_AF-A0A520CGI4-F1
#
_entry.id   AF-A0A520CGI4-F1
#
_cell.length_a   1.000
_cell.length_b   1.000
_cell.length_c   1.000
_cell.angle_alpha   90.00
_cell.angle_beta   90.00
_cell.angle_gamma   90.00
#
_symmetry.space_group_name_H-M   'P 1'
#
loop_
_entity.id
_entity.type
_entity.pdbx_description
1 polymer ?
#
loop_
_entity_poly.entity_id
_entity_poly.type
_entity_poly.pdbx_seq_one_letter_code
_entity_poly.pdbx_strand_id
1 'polypeptide(L)'
;VYHQKTKKLFKWADIEGISKVSHFKSVYAIVQDADSSVWLGTSGYGLLHLKLKITENQNLQLISFKQYLSSENELTGPANDIIYALAKGKDSKLWIACRYGGLSTFDTKKQTFKTYKALGTKGSLSHSDVLSLYYDSKDRLWIGTSFGLNMLSAKESKTSNPNFTNFTTDNGLPNNTIHAIQEDESGKIWLSTNRGLAKLNPTNNAIANYLESDGLQSNEFSDGAVYKAANHTLIFGGIYGFNFFNPKFITGNVKQPNLFIYDLQFGGKALQNNQFLIVNAESKQFHTYEIERKNNFFQFSFNALNYFNASKSEFAYKLKGLDRAWRFSGSDGKISYYNIPPVNYDLLVRWSNGEGVWTTDVIALHIDVKQYFWLTIPAYICYFILAAVAVYAFHLYRKNKLEMKFRLERETLFRQKDDEIHSQRINFFTNIAHEIQTPLTLILGSVEHFMQKQNEPSPVAEKNNFLSLVHQHTARLTYLVQQLLEFRKAEAGYVKRNDDYMDISKLLNGLTQLFVPVAEKNNQTFVREIPADMASFIDKDKYEKILFNLLSNAFKYADKNESILFKVNFDSETQTLQTIVANSGCKLQADELEKLFTEFHVADDNQFEKFSTGIGLAFTKELINILDGDIKVYLKKDWIYFDFALPINSLNDDKKEEVITSTPSYLFESILKPYEKDEVDSVVAANKNTLIEDLQEKNEQSVLIVEDDVALRFLLKNILKDQYNVYEAENGQTGLAFLKNHSPDIIISDVMMPDMDGLAFCKHVKSAPATSNIPFILLTARGSDEHKTEGYEIGADAYIPKPFHINYLKVRIKKLLEYRKRMDNLIKDGNINNHFVNVDLEQSDKEFLNALVKAVEQNLAESDLDASTLENALFISKMQLYRKLKTLAGMTPSEFIKRIRLKHAAMLLQNSKLTVSEIFYRTGFNNKSYFFREFKKIYHVAPNEYRLKQHDGGETSEIL
;
A
#
# COMPACT_ATOMS: atom_id res chain seq x y z
N VAL A 1 63.65 -75.84 44.65
CA VAL A 1 64.17 -76.43 43.38
C VAL A 1 63.90 -77.92 43.39
N TYR A 2 63.19 -78.45 42.39
CA TYR A 2 62.89 -79.88 42.31
C TYR A 2 63.89 -80.57 41.39
N HIS A 3 64.62 -81.56 41.92
CA HIS A 3 65.56 -82.33 41.12
C HIS A 3 64.87 -83.56 40.52
N GLN A 4 64.65 -83.54 39.21
CA GLN A 4 63.86 -84.57 38.52
C GLN A 4 64.47 -85.98 38.63
N LYS A 5 65.80 -86.12 38.62
CA LYS A 5 66.45 -87.45 38.65
C LYS A 5 66.42 -88.10 40.04
N THR A 6 66.66 -87.34 41.10
CA THR A 6 66.66 -87.87 42.49
C THR A 6 65.30 -87.71 43.17
N LYS A 7 64.33 -87.07 42.50
CA LYS A 7 63.01 -86.71 43.05
C LYS A 7 63.08 -85.90 44.36
N LYS A 8 64.23 -85.30 44.67
CA LYS A 8 64.46 -84.52 45.89
C LYS A 8 64.04 -83.07 45.66
N LEU A 9 63.25 -82.53 46.59
CA LEU A 9 62.94 -81.11 46.64
C LEU A 9 63.93 -80.41 47.58
N PHE A 10 64.70 -79.48 47.05
CA PHE A 10 65.58 -78.62 47.83
C PHE A 10 64.86 -77.31 48.14
N LYS A 11 64.77 -76.93 49.41
CA LYS A 11 64.27 -75.59 49.77
C LYS A 11 65.31 -74.56 49.38
N TRP A 12 64.87 -73.33 49.14
CA TRP A 12 65.80 -72.23 48.81
C TRP A 12 66.84 -72.06 49.91
N ALA A 13 66.44 -72.11 51.19
CA ALA A 13 67.36 -71.99 52.33
C ALA A 13 68.45 -73.07 52.41
N ASP A 14 68.29 -74.22 51.75
CA ASP A 14 69.20 -75.36 51.85
C ASP A 14 70.31 -75.33 50.77
N ILE A 15 70.33 -74.32 49.90
CA ILE A 15 71.31 -74.21 48.82
C ILE A 15 72.55 -73.46 49.31
N GLU A 16 73.72 -74.07 49.09
CA GLU A 16 75.01 -73.52 49.48
C GLU A 16 75.31 -72.22 48.69
N GLY A 17 75.76 -71.18 49.40
CA GLY A 17 76.18 -69.89 48.80
C GLY A 17 75.13 -68.77 48.75
N ILE A 18 73.92 -68.98 49.29
CA ILE A 18 72.84 -67.97 49.27
C ILE A 18 73.04 -66.82 50.25
N SER A 19 73.84 -66.96 51.30
CA SER A 19 74.06 -65.89 52.29
C SER A 19 74.59 -64.58 51.70
N LYS A 20 75.10 -64.60 50.46
CA LYS A 20 75.60 -63.45 49.71
C LYS A 20 74.58 -62.82 48.76
N VAL A 21 73.33 -63.29 48.75
CA VAL A 21 72.30 -62.93 47.77
C VAL A 21 71.14 -62.17 48.41
N SER A 22 70.62 -61.16 47.70
CA SER A 22 69.43 -60.41 48.09
C SER A 22 68.19 -61.31 48.11
N HIS A 23 67.34 -61.14 49.12
CA HIS A 23 66.05 -61.83 49.18
C HIS A 23 65.16 -61.39 48.02
N PHE A 24 64.46 -62.33 47.38
CA PHE A 24 63.46 -62.05 46.35
C PHE A 24 62.23 -62.93 46.54
N LYS A 25 61.08 -62.43 46.08
CA LYS A 25 59.78 -63.11 46.11
C LYS A 25 58.99 -62.80 44.84
N SER A 26 57.79 -63.39 44.70
CA SER A 26 56.85 -63.10 43.61
C SER A 26 57.46 -63.31 42.22
N VAL A 27 57.93 -64.53 41.93
CA VAL A 27 58.45 -64.92 40.61
C VAL A 27 57.28 -65.22 39.68
N TYR A 28 57.17 -64.49 38.57
CA TYR A 28 56.09 -64.64 37.58
C TYR A 28 56.55 -65.40 36.33
N ALA A 29 57.82 -65.28 35.94
CA ALA A 29 58.34 -65.90 34.74
C ALA A 29 59.68 -66.59 35.01
N ILE A 30 59.89 -67.76 34.42
CA ILE A 30 61.14 -68.52 34.49
C ILE A 30 61.51 -68.95 33.07
N VAL A 31 62.71 -68.58 32.61
CA VAL A 31 63.25 -68.99 31.31
C VAL A 31 64.61 -69.63 31.53
N GLN A 32 64.80 -70.84 31.01
CA GLN A 32 66.05 -71.59 31.14
C GLN A 32 66.97 -71.35 29.93
N ASP A 33 68.25 -71.13 30.19
CA ASP A 33 69.31 -71.08 29.19
C ASP A 33 69.91 -72.46 28.89
N ALA A 34 70.63 -72.55 27.76
CA ALA A 34 71.23 -73.80 27.31
C ALA A 34 72.30 -74.35 28.28
N ASP A 35 72.91 -73.47 29.08
CA ASP A 35 73.90 -73.81 30.09
C ASP A 35 73.26 -74.17 31.46
N SER A 36 71.94 -74.37 31.48
CA SER A 36 71.11 -74.61 32.66
C SER A 36 71.00 -73.45 33.65
N SER A 37 71.51 -72.26 33.33
CA SER A 37 71.16 -71.05 34.10
C SER A 37 69.70 -70.65 33.83
N VAL A 38 69.11 -69.90 34.75
CA VAL A 38 67.71 -69.48 34.66
C VAL A 38 67.59 -67.98 34.83
N TRP A 39 66.77 -67.38 33.98
CA TRP A 39 66.26 -66.03 34.11
C TRP A 39 64.94 -66.06 34.87
N LEU A 40 64.83 -65.20 35.88
CA LEU A 40 63.61 -65.02 36.67
C LEU A 40 63.09 -63.59 36.48
N GLY A 41 61.84 -63.50 36.05
CA GLY A 41 61.06 -62.27 36.07
C GLY A 41 60.32 -62.19 37.40
N THR A 42 60.55 -61.11 38.16
CA THR A 42 59.96 -60.93 39.47
C THR A 42 59.09 -59.69 39.52
N SER A 43 58.17 -59.62 40.48
CA SER A 43 57.45 -58.39 40.80
C SER A 43 58.14 -57.64 41.93
N GLY A 44 58.89 -56.59 41.57
CA GLY A 44 59.54 -55.66 42.48
C GLY A 44 61.02 -55.94 42.78
N TYR A 45 61.60 -57.02 42.27
CA TYR A 45 63.03 -57.34 42.42
C TYR A 45 63.78 -57.34 41.07
N GLY A 46 63.12 -56.87 40.01
CA GLY A 46 63.70 -56.78 38.67
C GLY A 46 63.95 -58.14 38.02
N LEU A 47 64.92 -58.16 37.11
CA LEU A 47 65.34 -59.34 36.37
C LEU A 47 66.48 -60.02 37.13
N LEU A 48 66.33 -61.31 37.43
CA LEU A 48 67.38 -62.09 38.08
C LEU A 48 67.94 -63.13 37.10
N HIS A 49 69.24 -63.35 37.14
CA HIS A 49 69.90 -64.45 36.46
C HIS A 49 70.65 -65.28 37.48
N LEU A 50 70.38 -66.58 37.54
CA LEU A 50 71.08 -67.45 38.45
C LEU A 50 71.42 -68.80 37.84
N LYS A 51 72.54 -69.36 38.30
CA LYS A 51 73.00 -70.69 37.90
C LYS A 51 73.23 -71.54 39.13
N LEU A 52 72.58 -72.70 39.14
CA LEU A 52 72.73 -73.69 40.18
C LEU A 52 73.47 -74.91 39.63
N LYS A 53 74.30 -75.53 40.46
CA LYS A 53 74.95 -76.81 40.16
C LYS A 53 74.84 -77.73 41.34
N ILE A 54 74.79 -79.02 41.05
CA ILE A 54 74.82 -80.06 42.06
C ILE A 54 76.29 -80.40 42.33
N THR A 55 76.69 -80.31 43.59
CA THR A 55 78.04 -80.66 44.05
C THR A 55 78.20 -82.18 44.14
N GLU A 56 79.43 -82.65 44.29
CA GLU A 56 79.74 -84.08 44.44
C GLU A 56 79.00 -84.71 45.64
N ASN A 57 78.71 -83.91 46.67
CA ASN A 57 77.94 -84.30 47.85
C ASN A 57 76.42 -84.30 47.63
N GLN A 58 75.93 -84.18 46.39
CA GLN A 58 74.51 -84.07 46.03
C GLN A 58 73.75 -82.89 46.65
N ASN A 59 74.46 -81.85 47.08
CA ASN A 59 73.85 -80.58 47.49
C ASN A 59 73.76 -79.63 46.30
N LEU A 60 72.80 -78.69 46.34
CA LEU A 60 72.73 -77.61 45.36
C LEU A 60 73.60 -76.45 45.83
N GLN A 61 74.43 -75.94 44.93
CA GLN A 61 75.25 -74.76 45.14
C GLN A 61 74.91 -73.70 44.11
N LEU A 62 74.85 -72.45 44.56
CA LEU A 62 74.72 -71.29 43.70
C LEU A 62 76.09 -70.92 43.10
N ILE A 63 76.21 -71.00 41.78
CA ILE A 63 77.43 -70.64 41.04
C ILE A 63 77.46 -69.14 40.75
N SER A 64 76.36 -68.60 40.24
CA SER A 64 76.28 -67.20 39.84
C SER A 64 74.90 -66.65 40.16
N PHE A 65 74.87 -65.39 40.58
CA PHE A 65 73.66 -64.62 40.76
C PHE A 65 73.91 -63.20 40.28
N LYS A 66 73.03 -62.69 39.44
CA LYS A 66 73.02 -61.30 38.99
C LYS A 66 71.61 -60.75 39.07
N GLN A 67 71.49 -59.55 39.60
CA GLN A 67 70.23 -58.81 39.68
C GLN A 67 70.35 -57.54 38.83
N TYR A 68 69.34 -57.33 37.98
CA TYR A 68 69.22 -56.13 37.15
C TYR A 68 67.95 -55.40 37.59
N LEU A 69 68.14 -54.23 38.20
CA LEU A 69 67.07 -53.33 38.61
C LEU A 69 66.89 -52.22 37.57
N SER A 70 65.70 -51.64 37.56
CA SER A 70 65.38 -50.48 36.73
C SER A 70 66.29 -49.29 37.07
N SER A 71 66.67 -48.54 36.05
CA SER A 71 67.55 -47.38 36.16
C SER A 71 67.08 -46.30 35.19
N GLU A 72 67.33 -45.03 35.53
CA GLU A 72 67.07 -43.90 34.62
C GLU A 72 67.88 -44.02 33.31
N ASN A 73 69.03 -44.72 33.35
CA ASN A 73 69.81 -45.03 32.16
C ASN A 73 69.28 -46.33 31.52
N GLU A 74 68.56 -46.21 30.39
CA GLU A 74 67.89 -47.32 29.70
C GLU A 74 68.84 -48.45 29.22
N LEU A 75 70.16 -48.28 29.37
CA LEU A 75 71.19 -49.25 29.01
C LEU A 75 71.53 -50.25 30.13
N THR A 76 71.24 -49.93 31.40
CA THR A 76 71.76 -50.70 32.55
C THR A 76 70.75 -51.61 33.24
N GLY A 77 69.45 -51.46 32.93
CA GLY A 77 68.40 -52.24 33.57
C GLY A 77 67.10 -52.33 32.75
N PRO A 78 66.16 -53.21 33.17
CA PRO A 78 64.83 -53.27 32.56
C PRO A 78 64.04 -51.98 32.77
N ALA A 79 63.02 -51.76 31.95
CA ALA A 79 62.17 -50.56 32.01
C ALA A 79 61.39 -50.40 33.33
N ASN A 80 61.11 -51.51 34.01
CA ASN A 80 60.49 -51.54 35.33
C ASN A 80 60.91 -52.82 36.07
N ASP A 81 60.89 -52.77 37.39
CA ASP A 81 61.21 -53.88 38.29
C ASP A 81 60.07 -54.90 38.46
N ILE A 82 58.91 -54.63 37.86
CA ILE A 82 57.77 -55.54 37.81
C ILE A 82 57.74 -56.24 36.45
N ILE A 83 58.16 -57.50 36.41
CA ILE A 83 58.31 -58.32 35.19
C ILE A 83 57.30 -59.47 35.19
N TYR A 84 56.39 -59.49 34.21
CA TYR A 84 55.34 -60.52 34.12
C TYR A 84 55.68 -61.68 33.19
N ALA A 85 56.37 -61.41 32.08
CA ALA A 85 56.72 -62.43 31.11
C ALA A 85 58.14 -62.24 30.60
N LEU A 86 58.77 -63.36 30.27
CA LEU A 86 60.08 -63.42 29.64
C LEU A 86 59.95 -64.27 28.38
N ALA A 87 60.54 -63.81 27.27
CA ALA A 87 60.60 -64.58 26.04
C ALA A 87 62.04 -64.60 25.50
N LYS A 88 62.57 -65.79 25.27
CA LYS A 88 63.89 -65.96 24.68
C LYS A 88 63.81 -65.75 23.17
N GLY A 89 64.46 -64.71 22.67
CA GLY A 89 64.59 -64.45 21.23
C GLY A 89 65.79 -65.16 20.63
N LYS A 90 65.93 -65.05 19.30
CA LYS A 90 67.16 -65.40 18.59
C LYS A 90 68.26 -64.34 18.83
N ASP A 91 69.49 -64.67 18.45
CA ASP A 91 70.66 -63.77 18.52
C ASP A 91 70.99 -63.23 19.92
N SER A 92 70.92 -64.10 20.95
CA SER A 92 71.29 -63.73 22.33
C SER A 92 70.42 -62.62 22.96
N LYS A 93 69.20 -62.39 22.44
CA LYS A 93 68.24 -61.43 23.00
C LYS A 93 67.25 -62.09 23.96
N LEU A 94 67.07 -61.48 25.12
CA LEU A 94 65.99 -61.79 26.05
C LEU A 94 64.97 -60.65 26.03
N TRP A 95 63.71 -60.96 25.74
CA TRP A 95 62.59 -60.02 25.80
C TRP A 95 61.93 -60.09 27.16
N ILE A 96 61.60 -58.92 27.70
CA ILE A 96 61.17 -58.73 29.08
C ILE A 96 59.92 -57.86 29.06
N ALA A 97 58.80 -58.42 29.51
CA ALA A 97 57.55 -57.68 29.66
C ALA A 97 57.50 -57.00 31.03
N CYS A 98 57.53 -55.67 31.02
CA CYS A 98 57.49 -54.86 32.22
C CYS A 98 56.07 -54.28 32.41
N ARG A 99 55.51 -54.45 33.61
CA ARG A 99 54.25 -53.80 33.99
C ARG A 99 54.43 -52.29 33.99
N TYR A 100 53.56 -51.54 33.33
CA TYR A 100 53.63 -50.08 33.14
C TYR A 100 54.93 -49.50 32.52
N GLY A 101 55.99 -50.28 32.33
CA GLY A 101 57.29 -49.85 31.78
C GLY A 101 57.47 -50.14 30.29
N GLY A 102 56.61 -50.98 29.71
CA GLY A 102 56.67 -51.40 28.32
C GLY A 102 57.45 -52.69 28.11
N LEU A 103 58.08 -52.82 26.95
CA LEU A 103 58.85 -53.99 26.55
C LEU A 103 60.34 -53.66 26.65
N SER A 104 61.12 -54.46 27.38
CA SER A 104 62.58 -54.34 27.37
C SER A 104 63.22 -55.50 26.60
N THR A 105 64.35 -55.21 25.99
CA THR A 105 65.27 -56.20 25.43
C THR A 105 66.58 -56.17 26.16
N PHE A 106 67.11 -57.34 26.49
CA PHE A 106 68.43 -57.51 27.04
C PHE A 106 69.29 -58.30 26.05
N ASP A 107 70.37 -57.69 25.58
CA ASP A 107 71.38 -58.38 24.78
C ASP A 107 72.36 -59.08 25.73
N THR A 108 72.27 -60.40 25.83
CA THR A 108 73.09 -61.21 26.76
C THR A 108 74.58 -61.19 26.43
N LYS A 109 74.98 -60.85 25.20
CA LYS A 109 76.40 -60.71 24.80
C LYS A 109 76.94 -59.32 25.14
N LYS A 110 76.19 -58.26 24.81
CA LYS A 110 76.60 -56.87 25.06
C LYS A 110 76.34 -56.41 26.49
N GLN A 111 75.48 -57.13 27.23
CA GLN A 111 74.97 -56.77 28.55
C GLN A 111 74.32 -55.38 28.59
N THR A 112 73.63 -55.01 27.51
CA THR A 112 72.92 -53.74 27.38
C THR A 112 71.42 -53.96 27.29
N PHE A 113 70.66 -53.09 27.93
CA PHE A 113 69.21 -53.01 27.81
C PHE A 113 68.78 -52.03 26.73
N LYS A 114 67.56 -52.24 26.24
CA LYS A 114 66.85 -51.28 25.40
C LYS A 114 65.36 -51.42 25.60
N THR A 115 64.68 -50.30 25.79
CA THR A 115 63.28 -50.24 26.15
C THR A 115 62.42 -49.71 25.01
N TYR A 116 61.22 -50.26 24.87
CA TYR A 116 60.17 -49.82 23.95
C TYR A 116 58.94 -49.46 24.77
N LYS A 117 58.43 -48.24 24.62
CA LYS A 117 57.25 -47.72 25.33
C LYS A 117 56.12 -47.42 24.34
N ALA A 118 54.90 -47.29 24.86
CA ALA A 118 53.80 -46.75 24.08
C ALA A 118 53.95 -45.23 23.94
N LEU A 119 54.10 -44.73 22.71
CA LEU A 119 54.29 -43.30 22.42
C LEU A 119 53.03 -42.63 21.87
N GLY A 120 51.93 -43.38 21.74
CA GLY A 120 50.68 -42.90 21.13
C GLY A 120 50.77 -42.68 19.61
N THR A 121 51.92 -42.95 18.99
CA THR A 121 52.13 -42.84 17.54
C THR A 121 51.95 -44.19 16.86
N LYS A 122 51.47 -44.18 15.60
CA LYS A 122 51.37 -45.38 14.77
C LYS A 122 52.72 -46.09 14.67
N GLY A 123 52.73 -47.38 14.97
CA GLY A 123 53.94 -48.20 14.97
C GLY A 123 54.72 -48.24 16.29
N SER A 124 54.22 -47.60 17.34
CA SER A 124 54.69 -47.84 18.72
C SER A 124 53.86 -48.95 19.38
N LEU A 125 54.28 -49.41 20.57
CA LEU A 125 53.47 -50.34 21.37
C LEU A 125 52.10 -49.75 21.68
N SER A 126 51.06 -50.58 21.70
CA SER A 126 49.69 -50.12 22.00
C SER A 126 49.52 -49.67 23.46
N HIS A 127 50.27 -50.26 24.38
CA HIS A 127 50.28 -49.87 25.80
C HIS A 127 51.62 -50.22 26.46
N SER A 128 52.00 -49.47 27.50
CA SER A 128 53.21 -49.75 28.30
C SER A 128 52.98 -50.82 29.37
N ASP A 129 51.80 -51.44 29.42
CA ASP A 129 51.48 -52.50 30.37
C ASP A 129 51.48 -53.84 29.65
N VAL A 130 52.64 -54.50 29.64
CA VAL A 130 52.88 -55.74 28.89
C VAL A 130 52.69 -56.93 29.82
N LEU A 131 51.76 -57.82 29.47
CA LEU A 131 51.34 -58.94 30.32
C LEU A 131 51.93 -60.27 29.85
N SER A 132 51.99 -60.48 28.52
CA SER A 132 52.40 -61.75 27.94
C SER A 132 53.31 -61.55 26.73
N LEU A 133 54.22 -62.49 26.54
CA LEU A 133 55.13 -62.53 25.39
C LEU A 133 55.13 -63.93 24.80
N TYR A 134 55.12 -63.99 23.47
CA TYR A 134 55.26 -65.25 22.77
C TYR A 134 56.10 -65.05 21.52
N TYR A 135 57.09 -65.92 21.33
CA TYR A 135 57.94 -65.92 20.16
C TYR A 135 57.50 -67.08 19.25
N ASP A 136 57.04 -66.77 18.04
CA ASP A 136 56.46 -67.76 17.15
C ASP A 136 57.48 -68.47 16.26
N SER A 137 57.03 -69.51 15.55
CA SER A 137 57.83 -70.32 14.65
C SER A 137 58.43 -69.55 13.45
N LYS A 138 57.89 -68.36 13.14
CA LYS A 138 58.30 -67.48 12.04
C LYS A 138 59.18 -66.32 12.49
N ASP A 139 59.75 -66.42 13.69
CA ASP A 139 60.60 -65.41 14.30
C ASP A 139 59.93 -64.06 14.56
N ARG A 140 58.61 -64.07 14.77
CA ARG A 140 57.85 -62.88 15.18
C ARG A 140 57.61 -62.93 16.67
N LEU A 141 57.78 -61.77 17.30
CA LEU A 141 57.45 -61.59 18.70
C LEU A 141 56.03 -61.03 18.81
N TRP A 142 55.18 -61.75 19.50
CA TRP A 142 53.84 -61.35 19.88
C TRP A 142 53.84 -60.84 21.31
N ILE A 143 53.26 -59.67 21.51
CA ILE A 143 53.30 -58.90 22.76
C ILE A 143 51.87 -58.58 23.16
N GLY A 144 51.39 -59.28 24.19
CA GLY A 144 50.08 -59.07 24.76
C GLY A 144 50.16 -57.96 25.81
N THR A 145 49.32 -56.94 25.65
CA THR A 145 49.26 -55.81 26.57
C THR A 145 47.87 -55.71 27.20
N SER A 146 47.73 -54.84 28.20
CA SER A 146 46.42 -54.49 28.76
C SER A 146 45.52 -53.75 27.76
N PHE A 147 46.08 -53.26 26.64
CA PHE A 147 45.33 -52.55 25.59
C PHE A 147 45.73 -52.99 24.17
N GLY A 148 45.60 -54.28 23.88
CA GLY A 148 45.71 -54.88 22.56
C GLY A 148 46.89 -55.84 22.41
N LEU A 149 46.92 -56.51 21.26
CA LEU A 149 48.02 -57.37 20.84
C LEU A 149 48.95 -56.60 19.91
N ASN A 150 50.25 -56.79 20.08
CA ASN A 150 51.26 -56.20 19.19
C ASN A 150 52.10 -57.29 18.57
N MET A 151 52.47 -57.12 17.30
CA MET A 151 53.38 -58.01 16.59
C MET A 151 54.61 -57.23 16.15
N LEU A 152 55.78 -57.76 16.50
CA LEU A 152 57.07 -57.31 16.02
C LEU A 152 57.62 -58.35 15.03
N SER A 153 57.82 -57.94 13.78
CA SER A 153 58.33 -58.83 12.75
C SER A 153 59.82 -59.15 12.94
N ALA A 154 60.29 -60.26 12.36
CA ALA A 154 61.70 -60.65 12.37
C ALA A 154 62.64 -59.60 11.75
N LYS A 155 62.16 -58.82 10.77
CA LYS A 155 62.91 -57.73 10.14
C LYS A 155 63.00 -56.52 11.07
N GLU A 156 61.85 -56.12 11.62
CA GLU A 156 61.75 -54.96 12.51
C GLU A 156 62.54 -55.17 13.81
N SER A 157 62.57 -56.40 14.34
CA SER A 157 63.31 -56.73 15.58
C SER A 157 64.83 -56.49 15.53
N LYS A 158 65.39 -56.29 14.33
CA LYS A 158 66.81 -55.96 14.10
C LYS A 158 67.08 -54.46 13.99
N THR A 159 66.05 -53.64 13.90
CA THR A 159 66.18 -52.19 13.73
C THR A 159 66.35 -51.45 15.07
N SER A 160 66.86 -50.22 15.02
CA SER A 160 66.97 -49.34 16.19
C SER A 160 65.61 -48.80 16.63
N ASN A 161 64.69 -48.53 15.72
CA ASN A 161 63.33 -48.05 16.03
C ASN A 161 62.30 -48.92 15.31
N PRO A 162 61.90 -50.08 15.89
CA PRO A 162 61.00 -51.02 15.26
C PRO A 162 59.58 -50.49 15.16
N ASN A 163 58.90 -50.85 14.07
CA ASN A 163 57.48 -50.63 13.88
C ASN A 163 56.66 -51.84 14.36
N PHE A 164 55.77 -51.62 15.33
CA PHE A 164 54.85 -52.63 15.86
C PHE A 164 53.52 -52.62 15.09
N THR A 165 53.03 -53.80 14.71
CA THR A 165 51.67 -53.95 14.17
C THR A 165 50.71 -54.21 15.32
N ASN A 166 49.75 -53.32 15.54
CA ASN A 166 48.79 -53.41 16.64
C ASN A 166 47.47 -54.04 16.17
N PHE A 167 46.87 -54.85 17.04
CA PHE A 167 45.54 -55.42 16.90
C PHE A 167 44.73 -55.07 18.15
N THR A 168 43.58 -54.42 17.97
CA THR A 168 42.65 -54.03 19.04
C THR A 168 41.25 -54.58 18.76
N THR A 169 40.28 -54.24 19.61
CA THR A 169 38.85 -54.47 19.38
C THR A 169 38.37 -53.92 18.04
N ASP A 170 38.97 -52.82 17.55
CA ASP A 170 38.63 -52.24 16.25
C ASP A 170 39.04 -53.15 15.08
N ASN A 171 40.00 -54.06 15.30
CA ASN A 171 40.42 -55.07 14.34
C ASN A 171 39.67 -56.40 14.49
N GLY A 172 38.74 -56.50 15.45
CA GLY A 172 37.93 -57.69 15.69
C GLY A 172 38.35 -58.52 16.91
N LEU A 173 39.29 -58.06 17.75
CA LEU A 173 39.54 -58.73 19.03
C LEU A 173 38.31 -58.63 19.95
N PRO A 174 38.02 -59.65 20.77
CA PRO A 174 36.85 -59.63 21.64
C PRO A 174 37.08 -58.76 22.89
N ASN A 175 38.33 -58.59 23.30
CA ASN A 175 38.76 -57.67 24.35
C ASN A 175 40.24 -57.32 24.16
N ASN A 176 40.65 -56.14 24.67
CA ASN A 176 42.01 -55.63 24.49
C ASN A 176 43.01 -56.17 25.52
N THR A 177 42.60 -56.70 26.67
CA THR A 177 43.53 -57.29 27.64
C THR A 177 43.93 -58.69 27.17
N ILE A 178 45.22 -58.88 26.85
CA ILE A 178 45.74 -60.15 26.33
C ILE A 178 46.55 -60.88 27.41
N HIS A 179 45.95 -61.90 28.00
CA HIS A 179 46.50 -62.65 29.14
C HIS A 179 47.55 -63.68 28.74
N ALA A 180 47.32 -64.41 27.64
CA ALA A 180 48.26 -65.41 27.15
C ALA A 180 48.17 -65.56 25.63
N ILE A 181 49.27 -66.02 25.03
CA ILE A 181 49.46 -66.12 23.59
C ILE A 181 50.11 -67.46 23.26
N GLN A 182 49.58 -68.19 22.28
CA GLN A 182 50.12 -69.48 21.87
C GLN A 182 49.86 -69.76 20.38
N GLU A 183 50.87 -70.20 19.65
CA GLU A 183 50.75 -70.60 18.25
C GLU A 183 50.31 -72.07 18.10
N ASP A 184 49.37 -72.32 17.19
CA ASP A 184 48.96 -73.67 16.77
C ASP A 184 49.86 -74.27 15.68
N GLU A 185 49.62 -75.52 15.28
CA GLU A 185 50.47 -76.16 14.25
C GLU A 185 50.35 -75.54 12.86
N SER A 186 49.26 -74.83 12.58
CA SER A 186 49.02 -74.16 11.30
C SER A 186 49.62 -72.75 11.26
N GLY A 187 50.30 -72.32 12.34
CA GLY A 187 50.87 -70.98 12.48
C GLY A 187 49.84 -69.89 12.75
N LYS A 188 48.64 -70.25 13.21
CA LYS A 188 47.64 -69.29 13.72
C LYS A 188 47.90 -69.04 15.20
N ILE A 189 47.57 -67.84 15.64
CA ILE A 189 47.84 -67.37 17.00
C ILE A 189 46.56 -67.42 17.81
N TRP A 190 46.59 -68.13 18.92
CA TRP A 190 45.51 -68.20 19.90
C TRP A 190 45.82 -67.28 21.08
N LEU A 191 44.80 -66.54 21.50
CA LEU A 191 44.89 -65.49 22.50
C LEU A 191 43.81 -65.72 23.54
N SER A 192 44.14 -65.54 24.82
CA SER A 192 43.14 -65.45 25.88
C SER A 192 42.96 -64.02 26.35
N THR A 193 41.71 -63.65 26.63
CA THR A 193 41.32 -62.27 26.97
C THR A 193 40.30 -62.23 28.11
N ASN A 194 39.90 -61.04 28.55
CA ASN A 194 38.77 -60.87 29.48
C ASN A 194 37.39 -61.17 28.86
N ARG A 195 37.31 -61.37 27.53
CA ARG A 195 36.07 -61.75 26.81
C ARG A 195 36.29 -62.93 25.87
N GLY A 196 36.81 -64.01 26.40
CA GLY A 196 36.93 -65.29 25.71
C GLY A 196 38.27 -65.45 25.00
N LEU A 197 38.30 -66.38 24.05
CA LEU A 197 39.47 -66.70 23.24
C LEU A 197 39.36 -66.04 21.86
N ALA A 198 40.50 -65.67 21.30
CA ALA A 198 40.60 -65.20 19.92
C ALA A 198 41.61 -66.03 19.13
N LYS A 199 41.25 -66.38 17.90
CA LYS A 199 42.13 -67.06 16.92
C LYS A 199 42.44 -66.10 15.79
N LEU A 200 43.67 -65.60 15.78
CA LEU A 200 44.19 -64.70 14.75
C LEU A 200 44.91 -65.51 13.66
N ASN A 201 44.49 -65.31 12.41
CA ASN A 201 45.26 -65.74 11.25
C ASN A 201 46.21 -64.62 10.83
N PRO A 202 47.52 -64.77 11.01
CA PRO A 202 48.45 -63.68 10.79
C PRO A 202 48.83 -63.48 9.30
N THR A 203 48.22 -64.22 8.38
CA THR A 203 48.41 -64.03 6.92
C THR A 203 47.44 -63.00 6.33
N ASN A 204 46.19 -62.99 6.81
CA ASN A 204 45.13 -62.08 6.36
C ASN A 204 44.55 -61.23 7.50
N ASN A 205 45.11 -61.34 8.71
CA ASN A 205 44.70 -60.66 9.93
C ASN A 205 43.25 -60.95 10.38
N ALA A 206 42.63 -62.02 9.89
CA ALA A 206 41.28 -62.41 10.30
C ALA A 206 41.29 -62.94 11.74
N ILE A 207 40.33 -62.48 12.56
CA ILE A 207 40.18 -62.85 13.97
C ILE A 207 38.84 -63.57 14.15
N ALA A 208 38.88 -64.78 14.70
CA ALA A 208 37.69 -65.52 15.12
C ALA A 208 37.60 -65.54 16.65
N ASN A 209 36.42 -65.22 17.17
CA ASN A 209 36.19 -65.07 18.61
C ASN A 209 35.36 -66.23 19.15
N TYR A 210 35.74 -66.71 20.32
CA TYR A 210 35.07 -67.78 21.05
C TYR A 210 34.72 -67.27 22.44
N LEU A 211 33.46 -67.42 22.84
CA LEU A 211 32.89 -66.94 24.09
C LEU A 211 32.39 -68.12 24.94
N GLU A 212 31.91 -67.82 26.14
CA GLU A 212 31.24 -68.78 27.02
C GLU A 212 30.11 -69.55 26.31
N SER A 213 29.35 -68.90 25.41
CA SER A 213 28.31 -69.55 24.61
C SER A 213 28.82 -70.66 23.70
N ASP A 214 30.12 -70.69 23.39
CA ASP A 214 30.76 -71.71 22.56
C ASP A 214 31.33 -72.88 23.38
N GLY A 215 31.07 -72.90 24.70
CA GLY A 215 31.55 -73.93 25.61
C GLY A 215 32.85 -73.59 26.34
N LEU A 216 33.22 -72.31 26.44
CA LEU A 216 34.32 -71.88 27.29
C LEU A 216 33.94 -71.96 28.78
N GLN A 217 34.94 -72.14 29.66
CA GLN A 217 34.72 -72.19 31.12
C GLN A 217 34.12 -70.89 31.68
N SER A 218 34.53 -69.79 31.06
CA SER A 218 34.09 -68.42 31.31
C SER A 218 34.65 -67.55 30.19
N ASN A 219 34.16 -66.33 30.09
CA ASN A 219 34.75 -65.31 29.25
C ASN A 219 36.07 -64.76 29.83
N GLU A 220 36.32 -64.87 31.13
CA GLU A 220 37.54 -64.32 31.75
C GLU A 220 38.66 -65.36 31.89
N PHE A 221 39.85 -65.02 31.38
CA PHE A 221 41.05 -65.85 31.41
C PHE A 221 42.17 -65.23 32.25
N SER A 222 43.12 -66.06 32.69
CA SER A 222 44.17 -65.66 33.63
C SER A 222 45.51 -65.40 32.95
N ASP A 223 46.28 -64.43 33.47
CA ASP A 223 47.61 -64.07 32.98
C ASP A 223 48.56 -65.28 32.89
N GLY A 224 49.18 -65.47 31.72
CA GLY A 224 50.18 -66.52 31.49
C GLY A 224 49.64 -67.96 31.55
N ALA A 225 48.34 -68.16 31.77
CA ALA A 225 47.73 -69.47 31.94
C ALA A 225 47.50 -70.18 30.60
N VAL A 226 48.58 -70.56 29.92
CA VAL A 226 48.54 -71.31 28.66
C VAL A 226 49.56 -72.45 28.65
N TYR A 227 49.16 -73.58 28.08
CA TYR A 227 50.06 -74.72 27.86
C TYR A 227 49.74 -75.41 26.53
N LYS A 228 50.79 -75.71 25.75
CA LYS A 228 50.70 -76.52 24.54
C LYS A 228 51.26 -77.91 24.84
N ALA A 229 50.38 -78.91 24.83
CA ALA A 229 50.77 -80.30 25.05
C ALA A 229 51.48 -80.91 23.83
N ALA A 230 52.19 -82.03 24.05
CA ALA A 230 52.93 -82.71 23.00
C ALA A 230 52.04 -83.26 21.86
N ASN A 231 50.77 -83.55 22.15
CA ASN A 231 49.75 -83.93 21.16
C ASN A 231 49.08 -82.73 20.48
N HIS A 232 49.67 -81.54 20.61
CA HIS A 232 49.21 -80.28 20.03
C HIS A 232 47.88 -79.74 20.57
N THR A 233 47.36 -80.32 21.66
CA THR A 233 46.25 -79.74 22.42
C THR A 233 46.70 -78.44 23.08
N LEU A 234 45.92 -77.38 22.90
CA LEU A 234 46.07 -76.13 23.62
C LEU A 234 45.21 -76.16 24.87
N ILE A 235 45.77 -75.70 25.98
CA ILE A 235 45.08 -75.59 27.27
C ILE A 235 45.18 -74.13 27.70
N PHE A 236 44.05 -73.49 27.95
CA PHE A 236 43.95 -72.11 28.43
C PHE A 236 43.21 -72.09 29.77
N GLY A 237 43.82 -71.50 30.80
CA GLY A 237 43.26 -71.37 32.14
C GLY A 237 42.59 -70.02 32.38
N GLY A 238 41.52 -70.03 33.16
CA GLY A 238 40.82 -68.82 33.60
C GLY A 238 40.35 -68.92 35.04
N ILE A 239 39.34 -68.14 35.38
CA ILE A 239 38.86 -68.00 36.77
C ILE A 239 38.05 -69.20 37.27
N TYR A 240 37.41 -69.97 36.38
CA TYR A 240 36.61 -71.17 36.70
C TYR A 240 37.20 -72.48 36.14
N GLY A 241 38.53 -72.55 36.01
CA GLY A 241 39.23 -73.76 35.58
C GLY A 241 39.99 -73.56 34.27
N PHE A 242 39.91 -74.51 33.34
CA PHE A 242 40.60 -74.44 32.07
C PHE A 242 39.79 -75.06 30.93
N ASN A 243 39.96 -74.52 29.72
CA ASN A 243 39.54 -75.15 28.49
C ASN A 243 40.72 -75.85 27.83
N PHE A 244 40.48 -77.01 27.25
CA PHE A 244 41.45 -77.67 26.38
C PHE A 244 40.78 -78.06 25.06
N PHE A 245 41.50 -77.88 23.96
CA PHE A 245 41.00 -78.23 22.64
C PHE A 245 42.17 -78.46 21.68
N ASN A 246 41.94 -79.26 20.65
CA ASN A 246 42.88 -79.37 19.54
C ASN A 246 42.45 -78.40 18.42
N PRO A 247 43.27 -77.38 18.07
CA PRO A 247 42.92 -76.38 17.06
C PRO A 247 42.54 -76.96 15.70
N LYS A 248 43.04 -78.16 15.35
CA LYS A 248 42.75 -78.84 14.09
C LYS A 248 41.26 -79.21 13.93
N PHE A 249 40.58 -79.49 15.04
CA PHE A 249 39.15 -79.87 15.02
C PHE A 249 38.20 -78.69 15.18
N ILE A 250 38.72 -77.48 15.42
CA ILE A 250 37.91 -76.25 15.49
C ILE A 250 37.77 -75.66 14.09
N THR A 251 36.96 -76.34 13.26
CA THR A 251 36.58 -75.91 11.92
C THR A 251 35.31 -75.07 11.95
N GLY A 252 35.27 -74.00 11.16
CA GLY A 252 34.05 -73.21 11.03
C GLY A 252 33.02 -73.85 10.09
N ASN A 253 31.74 -73.60 10.34
CA ASN A 253 30.63 -73.93 9.46
C ASN A 253 30.52 -72.93 8.31
N VAL A 254 30.33 -73.44 7.10
CA VAL A 254 30.17 -72.62 5.87
C VAL A 254 28.71 -72.59 5.40
N LYS A 255 27.83 -73.38 6.03
CA LYS A 255 26.42 -73.47 5.63
C LYS A 255 25.70 -72.16 5.96
N GLN A 256 25.02 -71.61 4.95
CA GLN A 256 24.21 -70.41 5.11
C GLN A 256 22.82 -70.78 5.64
N PRO A 257 22.36 -70.18 6.75
CA PRO A 257 21.00 -70.37 7.23
C PRO A 257 20.00 -69.63 6.34
N ASN A 258 18.74 -70.07 6.33
CA ASN A 258 17.67 -69.30 5.68
C ASN A 258 17.32 -68.07 6.53
N LEU A 259 16.97 -66.98 5.87
CA LEU A 259 16.49 -65.76 6.51
C LEU A 259 14.99 -65.91 6.79
N PHE A 260 14.59 -65.66 8.03
CA PHE A 260 13.21 -65.64 8.48
C PHE A 260 12.79 -64.19 8.73
N ILE A 261 11.82 -63.69 7.98
CA ILE A 261 11.27 -62.34 8.09
C ILE A 261 9.90 -62.44 8.77
N TYR A 262 9.69 -61.68 9.83
CA TYR A 262 8.48 -61.69 10.65
C TYR A 262 8.17 -60.30 11.20
N ASP A 263 7.02 -60.15 11.86
CA ASP A 263 6.50 -58.86 12.36
C ASP A 263 6.39 -57.79 11.26
N LEU A 264 5.82 -58.16 10.10
CA LEU A 264 5.61 -57.23 8.99
C LEU A 264 4.48 -56.25 9.32
N GLN A 265 4.83 -54.98 9.50
CA GLN A 265 3.90 -53.89 9.78
C GLN A 265 3.97 -52.85 8.67
N PHE A 266 2.81 -52.49 8.12
CA PHE A 266 2.66 -51.42 7.13
C PHE A 266 1.64 -50.40 7.65
N GLY A 267 2.04 -49.13 7.77
CA GLY A 267 1.18 -48.07 8.31
C GLY A 267 0.73 -48.29 9.76
N GLY A 268 1.52 -49.01 10.55
CA GLY A 268 1.19 -49.32 11.95
C GLY A 268 0.11 -50.40 12.13
N LYS A 269 -0.40 -51.00 11.05
CA LYS A 269 -1.24 -52.19 11.12
C LYS A 269 -0.36 -53.42 10.84
N ALA A 270 -0.36 -54.37 11.76
CA ALA A 270 0.14 -55.71 11.47
C ALA A 270 -0.72 -56.30 10.36
N LEU A 271 -0.09 -56.91 9.35
CA LEU A 271 -0.82 -57.66 8.33
C LEU A 271 -1.68 -58.73 9.03
N GLN A 272 -2.99 -58.75 8.73
CA GLN A 272 -4.00 -59.53 9.47
C GLN A 272 -3.77 -61.05 9.51
N ASN A 273 -2.87 -61.57 8.68
CA ASN A 273 -2.38 -62.93 8.76
C ASN A 273 -0.88 -62.84 9.08
N ASN A 274 -0.41 -63.52 10.13
CA ASN A 274 1.00 -63.75 10.50
C ASN A 274 1.83 -64.33 9.33
N GLN A 275 1.99 -63.59 8.24
CA GLN A 275 2.80 -63.96 7.11
C GLN A 275 4.24 -63.79 7.56
N PHE A 276 4.93 -64.91 7.73
CA PHE A 276 6.37 -64.94 7.80
C PHE A 276 6.91 -65.32 6.42
N LEU A 277 8.09 -64.81 6.08
CA LEU A 277 8.74 -65.12 4.83
C LEU A 277 10.06 -65.84 5.12
N ILE A 278 10.28 -66.95 4.43
CA ILE A 278 11.55 -67.67 4.46
C ILE A 278 12.25 -67.36 3.13
N VAL A 279 13.38 -66.68 3.22
CA VAL A 279 14.21 -66.32 2.06
C VAL A 279 15.49 -67.14 2.12
N ASN A 280 15.78 -67.85 1.01
CA ASN A 280 17.03 -68.59 0.86
C ASN A 280 18.07 -67.68 0.19
N ALA A 281 19.35 -67.86 0.52
CA ALA A 281 20.46 -67.17 -0.13
C ALA A 281 20.46 -67.34 -1.67
N GLU A 282 19.93 -68.45 -2.18
CA GLU A 282 19.87 -68.77 -3.63
C GLU A 282 18.51 -68.46 -4.28
N SER A 283 17.47 -68.12 -3.50
CA SER A 283 16.13 -67.90 -4.05
C SER A 283 16.04 -66.55 -4.77
N LYS A 284 15.57 -66.57 -6.03
CA LYS A 284 15.23 -65.37 -6.81
C LYS A 284 13.76 -64.93 -6.65
N GLN A 285 13.00 -65.64 -5.81
CA GLN A 285 11.60 -65.30 -5.54
C GLN A 285 11.53 -64.26 -4.42
N PHE A 286 10.80 -63.17 -4.67
CA PHE A 286 10.56 -62.10 -3.72
C PHE A 286 9.07 -61.78 -3.67
N HIS A 287 8.60 -61.29 -2.52
CA HIS A 287 7.20 -60.87 -2.36
C HIS A 287 7.07 -59.38 -2.62
N THR A 288 6.00 -58.99 -3.31
CA THR A 288 5.69 -57.58 -3.59
C THR A 288 4.60 -57.10 -2.63
N TYR A 289 4.83 -55.96 -1.99
CA TYR A 289 3.87 -55.30 -1.12
C TYR A 289 3.56 -53.90 -1.64
N GLU A 290 2.27 -53.60 -1.81
CA GLU A 290 1.81 -52.26 -2.15
C GLU A 290 1.46 -51.48 -0.87
N ILE A 291 2.00 -50.26 -0.77
CA ILE A 291 1.78 -49.37 0.37
C ILE A 291 1.03 -48.14 -0.11
N GLU A 292 -0.14 -47.89 0.49
CA GLU A 292 -0.84 -46.64 0.32
C GLU A 292 -0.05 -45.46 0.92
N ARG A 293 -0.06 -44.30 0.27
CA ARG A 293 0.70 -43.13 0.70
C ARG A 293 0.46 -42.69 2.15
N LYS A 294 -0.77 -42.87 2.67
CA LYS A 294 -1.14 -42.56 4.06
C LYS A 294 -0.40 -43.40 5.10
N ASN A 295 0.12 -44.55 4.67
CA ASN A 295 0.78 -45.57 5.47
C ASN A 295 2.28 -45.64 5.15
N ASN A 296 2.96 -44.49 5.02
CA ASN A 296 4.36 -44.34 4.58
C ASN A 296 5.43 -44.82 5.60
N PHE A 297 5.07 -45.75 6.46
CA PHE A 297 5.92 -46.36 7.47
C PHE A 297 5.84 -47.88 7.34
N PHE A 298 6.98 -48.55 7.37
CA PHE A 298 7.01 -50.00 7.51
C PHE A 298 8.13 -50.47 8.44
N GLN A 299 7.87 -51.60 9.08
CA GLN A 299 8.79 -52.26 10.00
C GLN A 299 8.77 -53.77 9.76
N PHE A 300 9.97 -54.37 9.85
CA PHE A 300 10.20 -55.81 9.73
C PHE A 300 11.25 -56.27 10.73
N SER A 301 11.18 -57.53 11.11
CA SER A 301 12.23 -58.20 11.89
C SER A 301 12.80 -59.38 11.12
N PHE A 302 14.11 -59.58 11.24
CA PHE A 302 14.90 -60.64 10.61
C PHE A 302 15.45 -61.56 11.68
N ASN A 303 15.47 -62.85 11.38
CA ASN A 303 16.25 -63.82 12.13
C ASN A 303 16.87 -64.83 11.16
N ALA A 304 18.07 -65.30 11.45
CA ALA A 304 18.70 -66.37 10.71
C ALA A 304 18.28 -67.70 11.34
N LEU A 305 17.73 -68.63 10.57
CA LEU A 305 17.30 -69.95 11.04
C LEU A 305 18.53 -70.86 11.31
N ASN A 306 19.31 -70.52 12.32
CA ASN A 306 20.48 -71.25 12.79
C ASN A 306 20.32 -71.61 14.27
N TYR A 307 20.21 -72.91 14.59
CA TYR A 307 20.06 -73.36 15.98
C TYR A 307 21.34 -73.28 16.80
N PHE A 308 22.51 -73.29 16.17
CA PHE A 308 23.79 -73.33 16.87
C PHE A 308 24.24 -71.93 17.32
N ASN A 309 24.13 -70.95 16.42
CA ASN A 309 24.69 -69.60 16.61
C ASN A 309 23.70 -68.48 16.18
N ALA A 310 22.40 -68.62 16.49
CA ALA A 310 21.39 -67.62 16.13
C ALA A 310 21.77 -66.21 16.59
N SER A 311 22.18 -66.07 17.85
CA SER A 311 22.50 -64.79 18.49
C SER A 311 23.74 -64.10 17.94
N LYS A 312 24.61 -64.83 17.22
CA LYS A 312 25.81 -64.30 16.57
C LYS A 312 25.58 -63.92 15.11
N SER A 313 24.40 -64.22 14.57
CA SER A 313 24.09 -63.91 13.18
C SER A 313 23.87 -62.41 13.04
N GLU A 314 24.77 -61.75 12.32
CA GLU A 314 24.67 -60.34 11.99
C GLU A 314 23.89 -60.11 10.70
N PHE A 315 23.16 -58.99 10.63
CA PHE A 315 22.39 -58.59 9.46
C PHE A 315 22.84 -57.22 8.92
N ALA A 316 22.82 -57.11 7.60
CA ALA A 316 23.04 -55.86 6.88
C ALA A 316 21.93 -55.69 5.84
N TYR A 317 21.45 -54.47 5.67
CA TYR A 317 20.31 -54.20 4.80
C TYR A 317 20.47 -52.89 4.05
N LYS A 318 19.77 -52.78 2.94
CA LYS A 318 19.76 -51.60 2.08
C LYS A 318 18.44 -51.49 1.33
N LEU A 319 17.75 -50.37 1.46
CA LEU A 319 16.61 -50.05 0.62
C LEU A 319 17.08 -49.37 -0.67
N LYS A 320 17.18 -50.14 -1.75
CA LYS A 320 17.64 -49.66 -3.06
C LYS A 320 16.65 -48.61 -3.59
N GLY A 321 17.15 -47.40 -3.80
CA GLY A 321 16.36 -46.23 -4.18
C GLY A 321 16.36 -45.12 -3.10
N LEU A 322 16.60 -45.47 -1.83
CA LEU A 322 16.67 -44.53 -0.72
C LEU A 322 18.07 -44.51 -0.06
N ASP A 323 18.61 -45.67 0.27
CA ASP A 323 19.88 -45.78 0.99
C ASP A 323 21.09 -45.69 0.06
N ARG A 324 22.06 -44.85 0.42
CA ARG A 324 23.34 -44.73 -0.30
C ARG A 324 24.30 -45.88 0.02
N ALA A 325 24.39 -46.25 1.30
CA ALA A 325 25.29 -47.30 1.82
C ALA A 325 24.52 -48.40 2.57
N TRP A 326 25.16 -49.55 2.80
CA TRP A 326 24.62 -50.63 3.61
C TRP A 326 24.52 -50.23 5.08
N ARG A 327 23.40 -50.58 5.72
CA ARG A 327 23.18 -50.38 7.16
C ARG A 327 23.35 -51.71 7.88
N PHE A 328 24.08 -51.72 8.98
CA PHE A 328 24.34 -52.92 9.78
C PHE A 328 23.52 -52.86 11.07
N SER A 329 22.76 -53.91 11.38
CA SER A 329 21.94 -54.00 12.60
C SER A 329 22.52 -54.91 13.67
N GLY A 330 23.75 -55.42 13.48
CA GLY A 330 24.29 -56.46 14.36
C GLY A 330 23.34 -57.65 14.44
N SER A 331 23.12 -58.17 15.65
CA SER A 331 22.24 -59.31 15.94
C SER A 331 20.75 -58.97 16.16
N ASP A 332 20.39 -57.69 16.29
CA ASP A 332 19.03 -57.29 16.68
C ASP A 332 17.99 -57.52 15.57
N GLY A 333 18.44 -57.51 14.31
CA GLY A 333 17.62 -57.88 13.16
C GLY A 333 16.35 -57.05 12.98
N LYS A 334 16.20 -55.87 13.59
CA LYS A 334 15.00 -55.04 13.46
C LYS A 334 15.23 -53.85 12.52
N ILE A 335 14.33 -53.67 11.55
CA ILE A 335 14.40 -52.59 10.56
C ILE A 335 13.10 -51.80 10.56
N SER A 336 13.24 -50.48 10.57
CA SER A 336 12.12 -49.54 10.45
C SER A 336 12.49 -48.42 9.47
N TYR A 337 11.60 -48.15 8.51
CA TYR A 337 11.72 -47.01 7.61
C TYR A 337 10.49 -46.11 7.73
N TYR A 338 10.74 -44.81 7.78
CA TYR A 338 9.74 -43.78 7.99
C TYR A 338 9.72 -42.82 6.81
N ASN A 339 8.52 -42.36 6.44
CA ASN A 339 8.28 -41.29 5.47
C ASN A 339 8.96 -41.49 4.11
N ILE A 340 8.83 -42.70 3.57
CA ILE A 340 9.52 -43.08 2.33
C ILE A 340 8.83 -42.42 1.14
N PRO A 341 9.57 -41.82 0.17
CA PRO A 341 8.98 -41.21 -1.04
C PRO A 341 8.22 -42.23 -1.91
N PRO A 342 7.26 -41.79 -2.75
CA PRO A 342 6.45 -42.70 -3.56
C PRO A 342 7.20 -43.17 -4.82
N VAL A 343 7.95 -44.27 -4.69
CA VAL A 343 8.72 -44.94 -5.74
C VAL A 343 8.70 -46.45 -5.45
N ASN A 344 9.12 -47.27 -6.41
CA ASN A 344 9.36 -48.69 -6.21
C ASN A 344 10.74 -48.90 -5.57
N TYR A 345 10.79 -49.67 -4.48
CA TYR A 345 12.01 -49.99 -3.76
C TYR A 345 12.25 -51.49 -3.70
N ASP A 346 13.53 -51.88 -3.80
CA ASP A 346 13.97 -53.24 -3.48
C ASP A 346 14.66 -53.24 -2.12
N LEU A 347 14.16 -54.03 -1.17
CA LEU A 347 14.85 -54.26 0.09
C LEU A 347 15.88 -55.36 -0.10
N LEU A 348 17.15 -54.99 -0.09
CA LEU A 348 18.28 -55.90 -0.13
C LEU A 348 18.71 -56.24 1.30
N VAL A 349 18.93 -57.53 1.57
CA VAL A 349 19.40 -58.02 2.86
C VAL A 349 20.56 -58.99 2.66
N ARG A 350 21.59 -58.84 3.49
CA ARG A 350 22.68 -59.79 3.70
C ARG A 350 22.64 -60.22 5.16
N TRP A 351 22.97 -61.47 5.42
CA TRP A 351 23.10 -61.97 6.78
C TRP A 351 24.30 -62.90 6.86
N SER A 352 24.87 -63.01 8.05
CA SER A 352 25.94 -63.94 8.33
C SER A 352 25.40 -65.24 8.94
N ASN A 353 26.19 -66.30 8.84
CA ASN A 353 25.89 -67.58 9.47
C ASN A 353 26.28 -67.66 10.97
N GLY A 354 26.65 -66.53 11.59
CA GLY A 354 27.17 -66.47 12.96
C GLY A 354 28.66 -66.80 13.10
N GLU A 355 29.34 -67.12 12.00
CA GLU A 355 30.78 -67.39 11.94
C GLU A 355 31.53 -66.45 10.99
N GLY A 356 30.88 -65.35 10.58
CA GLY A 356 31.48 -64.31 9.74
C GLY A 356 31.40 -64.57 8.23
N VAL A 357 30.73 -65.64 7.78
CA VAL A 357 30.46 -65.86 6.35
C VAL A 357 29.14 -65.20 5.99
N TRP A 358 29.20 -64.16 5.15
CA TRP A 358 28.04 -63.38 4.71
C TRP A 358 27.43 -63.90 3.41
N THR A 359 26.11 -63.76 3.27
CA THR A 359 25.41 -63.96 2.00
C THR A 359 25.69 -62.81 1.00
N THR A 360 25.46 -63.09 -0.28
CA THR A 360 25.47 -62.08 -1.35
C THR A 360 24.21 -61.20 -1.29
N ASP A 361 24.06 -60.25 -2.22
CA ASP A 361 22.89 -59.37 -2.28
C ASP A 361 21.62 -60.17 -2.60
N VAL A 362 20.75 -60.33 -1.61
CA VAL A 362 19.46 -61.00 -1.77
C VAL A 362 18.35 -59.95 -1.70
N ILE A 363 17.45 -59.95 -2.69
CA ILE A 363 16.23 -59.14 -2.65
C ILE A 363 15.22 -59.85 -1.76
N ALA A 364 14.98 -59.30 -0.58
CA ALA A 364 14.04 -59.86 0.38
C ALA A 364 12.59 -59.49 0.03
N LEU A 365 12.34 -58.22 -0.35
CA LEU A 365 11.02 -57.66 -0.58
C LEU A 365 11.06 -56.61 -1.70
N HIS A 366 10.01 -56.56 -2.53
CA HIS A 366 9.73 -55.44 -3.41
C HIS A 366 8.60 -54.60 -2.82
N ILE A 367 8.80 -53.28 -2.74
CA ILE A 367 7.87 -52.37 -2.05
C ILE A 367 7.47 -51.26 -3.01
N ASP A 368 6.19 -51.25 -3.41
CA ASP A 368 5.60 -50.20 -4.24
C ASP A 368 4.86 -49.19 -3.36
N VAL A 369 5.39 -47.97 -3.25
CA VAL A 369 4.76 -46.88 -2.49
C VAL A 369 3.97 -46.00 -3.45
N LYS A 370 2.63 -46.11 -3.41
CA LYS A 370 1.75 -45.32 -4.28
C LYS A 370 1.88 -43.82 -4.00
N GLN A 371 1.78 -43.01 -5.05
CA GLN A 371 1.71 -41.55 -4.95
C GLN A 371 0.28 -41.09 -4.65
N TYR A 372 0.13 -39.90 -4.05
CA TYR A 372 -1.19 -39.27 -3.93
C TYR A 372 -1.80 -38.99 -5.31
N PHE A 373 -3.11 -39.22 -5.44
CA PHE A 373 -3.83 -39.03 -6.70
C PHE A 373 -3.64 -37.64 -7.32
N TRP A 374 -3.62 -36.58 -6.50
CA TRP A 374 -3.46 -35.20 -6.95
C TRP A 374 -2.03 -34.83 -7.42
N LEU A 375 -1.06 -35.72 -7.28
CA LEU A 375 0.31 -35.54 -7.80
C LEU A 375 0.61 -36.49 -8.97
N THR A 376 -0.41 -37.13 -9.54
CA THR A 376 -0.27 -38.01 -10.71
C THR A 376 -0.20 -37.21 -12.01
N ILE A 377 0.34 -37.80 -13.08
CA ILE A 377 0.41 -37.17 -14.42
C ILE A 377 -0.97 -36.70 -14.90
N PRO A 378 -2.07 -37.48 -14.79
CA PRO A 378 -3.41 -36.99 -15.11
C PRO A 378 -3.84 -35.76 -14.31
N ALA A 379 -3.47 -35.67 -13.02
CA ALA A 379 -3.75 -34.50 -12.20
C ALA A 379 -2.97 -33.27 -12.67
N TYR A 380 -1.69 -33.42 -13.03
CA TYR A 380 -0.90 -32.33 -13.62
C TYR A 380 -1.45 -31.84 -14.96
N ILE A 381 -1.94 -32.75 -15.82
CA ILE A 381 -2.62 -32.37 -17.06
C ILE A 381 -3.88 -31.55 -16.74
N CYS A 382 -4.67 -31.96 -15.74
CA CYS A 382 -5.84 -31.21 -15.29
C CYS A 382 -5.45 -29.82 -14.76
N TYR A 383 -4.39 -29.70 -13.97
CA TYR A 383 -3.87 -28.41 -13.48
C TYR A 383 -3.40 -27.51 -14.62
N PHE A 384 -2.73 -28.07 -15.62
CA PHE A 384 -2.30 -27.32 -16.79
C PHE A 384 -3.50 -26.78 -17.57
N ILE A 385 -4.54 -27.60 -17.78
CA ILE A 385 -5.78 -27.18 -18.44
C ILE A 385 -6.47 -26.07 -17.63
N LEU A 386 -6.62 -26.25 -16.31
CA LEU A 386 -7.20 -25.23 -15.43
C LEU A 386 -6.40 -23.93 -15.46
N ALA A 387 -5.07 -24.00 -15.45
CA ALA A 387 -4.20 -22.84 -15.55
C ALA A 387 -4.33 -22.16 -16.92
N ALA A 388 -4.38 -22.92 -18.02
CA ALA A 388 -4.59 -22.39 -19.36
C ALA A 388 -5.96 -21.69 -19.50
N VAL A 389 -7.03 -22.29 -18.93
CA VAL A 389 -8.36 -21.67 -18.85
C VAL A 389 -8.33 -20.41 -18.00
N ALA A 390 -7.66 -20.42 -16.85
CA ALA A 390 -7.52 -19.24 -16.00
C ALA A 390 -6.74 -18.11 -16.70
N VAL A 391 -5.66 -18.43 -17.41
CA VAL A 391 -4.88 -17.47 -18.21
C VAL A 391 -5.73 -16.93 -19.37
N TYR A 392 -6.48 -17.78 -20.05
CA TYR A 392 -7.37 -17.36 -21.14
C TYR A 392 -8.52 -16.49 -20.62
N ALA A 393 -9.13 -16.85 -19.49
CA ALA A 393 -10.15 -16.06 -18.80
C ALA A 393 -9.58 -14.72 -18.31
N PHE A 394 -8.34 -14.71 -17.79
CA PHE A 394 -7.64 -13.48 -17.39
C PHE A 394 -7.32 -12.59 -18.61
N HIS A 395 -6.92 -13.19 -19.73
CA HIS A 395 -6.73 -12.47 -20.99
C HIS A 395 -8.04 -11.85 -21.49
N LEU A 396 -9.14 -12.61 -21.51
CA LEU A 396 -10.49 -12.12 -21.83
C LEU A 396 -10.93 -11.00 -20.88
N TYR A 397 -10.73 -11.17 -19.56
CA TYR A 397 -11.01 -10.15 -18.56
C TYR A 397 -10.19 -8.88 -18.82
N ARG A 398 -8.89 -9.00 -19.10
CA ARG A 398 -8.03 -7.85 -19.44
C ARG A 398 -8.49 -7.14 -20.70
N LYS A 399 -8.83 -7.89 -21.76
CA LYS A 399 -9.35 -7.32 -23.01
C LYS A 399 -10.63 -6.54 -22.76
N ASN A 400 -11.60 -7.14 -22.07
CA ASN A 400 -12.88 -6.51 -21.74
C ASN A 400 -12.71 -5.28 -20.83
N LYS A 401 -11.81 -5.34 -19.84
CA LYS A 401 -11.50 -4.21 -18.96
C LYS A 401 -10.87 -3.04 -19.73
N LEU A 402 -10.00 -3.34 -20.70
CA LEU A 402 -9.37 -2.32 -21.54
C LEU A 402 -10.40 -1.67 -22.47
N GLU A 403 -11.26 -2.46 -23.11
CA GLU A 403 -12.36 -1.96 -23.94
C GLU A 403 -13.34 -1.11 -23.13
N MET A 404 -13.66 -1.52 -21.90
CA MET A 404 -14.51 -0.75 -20.99
C MET A 404 -13.88 0.59 -20.63
N LYS A 405 -12.56 0.63 -20.36
CA LYS A 405 -11.84 1.88 -20.07
C LYS A 405 -11.89 2.85 -21.24
N PHE A 406 -11.62 2.38 -22.46
CA PHE A 406 -11.73 3.20 -23.67
C PHE A 406 -13.17 3.65 -23.96
N ARG A 407 -14.17 2.85 -23.59
CA ARG A 407 -15.58 3.25 -23.72
C ARG A 407 -15.94 4.37 -22.75
N LEU A 408 -15.52 4.25 -21.48
CA LEU A 408 -15.73 5.26 -20.45
C LEU A 408 -15.05 6.59 -20.81
N GLU A 409 -13.82 6.54 -21.30
CA GLU A 409 -13.05 7.74 -21.69
C GLU A 409 -13.72 8.50 -22.86
N ARG A 410 -14.23 7.76 -23.86
CA ARG A 410 -15.01 8.36 -24.94
C ARG A 410 -16.33 8.95 -24.43
N GLU A 411 -17.03 8.26 -23.55
CA GLU A 411 -18.29 8.76 -22.98
C GLU A 411 -18.08 10.05 -22.18
N THR A 412 -17.00 10.14 -21.39
CA THR A 412 -16.66 11.38 -20.69
C THR A 412 -16.36 12.53 -21.63
N LEU A 413 -15.66 12.26 -22.74
CA LEU A 413 -15.35 13.28 -23.75
C LEU A 413 -16.62 13.78 -24.46
N PHE A 414 -17.56 12.88 -24.78
CA PHE A 414 -18.86 13.27 -25.34
C PHE A 414 -19.67 14.13 -24.36
N ARG A 415 -19.74 13.74 -23.08
CA ARG A 415 -20.42 14.55 -22.06
C ARG A 415 -19.81 15.94 -21.94
N GLN A 416 -18.48 16.03 -21.93
CA GLN A 416 -17.80 17.34 -21.92
C GLN A 416 -18.20 18.20 -23.12
N LYS A 417 -18.32 17.61 -24.31
CA LYS A 417 -18.77 18.32 -25.52
C LYS A 417 -20.25 18.72 -25.46
N ASP A 418 -21.11 17.84 -24.95
CA ASP A 418 -22.53 18.13 -24.76
C ASP A 418 -22.73 19.24 -23.72
N ASP A 419 -21.98 19.22 -22.62
CA ASP A 419 -21.98 20.24 -21.57
C ASP A 419 -21.51 21.60 -22.14
N GLU A 420 -20.46 21.60 -22.96
CA GLU A 420 -19.94 22.80 -23.63
C GLU A 420 -21.02 23.46 -24.52
N ILE A 421 -21.68 22.65 -25.38
CA ILE A 421 -22.78 23.12 -26.24
C ILE A 421 -23.97 23.58 -25.41
N HIS A 422 -24.29 22.86 -24.33
CA HIS A 422 -25.40 23.20 -23.45
C HIS A 422 -25.17 24.54 -22.73
N SER A 423 -23.97 24.76 -22.20
CA SER A 423 -23.58 26.03 -21.56
C SER A 423 -23.66 27.21 -22.53
N GLN A 424 -23.20 27.05 -23.78
CA GLN A 424 -23.33 28.10 -24.81
C GLN A 424 -24.80 28.46 -25.07
N ARG A 425 -25.69 27.46 -25.13
CA ARG A 425 -27.14 27.69 -25.28
C ARG A 425 -27.75 28.43 -24.09
N ILE A 426 -27.38 28.06 -22.85
CA ILE A 426 -27.89 28.75 -21.65
C ILE A 426 -27.44 30.22 -21.65
N ASN A 427 -26.16 30.49 -21.92
CA ASN A 427 -25.62 31.85 -21.92
C ASN A 427 -26.33 32.73 -22.94
N PHE A 428 -26.59 32.20 -24.14
CA PHE A 428 -27.39 32.88 -25.16
C PHE A 428 -28.80 33.27 -24.67
N PHE A 429 -29.58 32.33 -24.14
CA PHE A 429 -30.94 32.60 -23.68
C PHE A 429 -30.95 33.60 -22.51
N THR A 430 -29.94 33.53 -21.65
CA THR A 430 -29.81 34.45 -20.51
C THR A 430 -29.53 35.87 -20.97
N ASN A 431 -28.64 36.06 -21.95
CA ASN A 431 -28.31 37.38 -22.50
C ASN A 431 -29.50 37.99 -23.25
N ILE A 432 -30.26 37.18 -24.02
CA ILE A 432 -31.49 37.66 -24.69
C ILE A 432 -32.54 38.10 -23.67
N ALA A 433 -32.78 37.30 -22.63
CA ALA A 433 -33.76 37.63 -21.60
C ALA A 433 -33.44 39.01 -20.98
N HIS A 434 -32.17 39.27 -20.70
CA HIS A 434 -31.69 40.54 -20.16
C HIS A 434 -31.92 41.72 -21.12
N GLU A 435 -31.55 41.58 -22.41
CA GLU A 435 -31.74 42.63 -23.41
C GLU A 435 -33.22 42.95 -23.68
N ILE A 436 -34.13 41.99 -23.46
CA ILE A 436 -35.59 42.17 -23.57
C ILE A 436 -36.18 42.80 -22.30
N GLN A 437 -35.76 42.36 -21.11
CA GLN A 437 -36.38 42.76 -19.85
C GLN A 437 -36.07 44.21 -19.45
N THR A 438 -34.89 44.73 -19.80
CA THR A 438 -34.50 46.12 -19.51
C THR A 438 -35.40 47.15 -20.19
N PRO A 439 -35.60 47.14 -21.53
CA PRO A 439 -36.53 48.05 -22.19
C PRO A 439 -37.98 47.83 -21.73
N LEU A 440 -38.38 46.59 -21.45
CA LEU A 440 -39.73 46.29 -20.94
C LEU A 440 -39.97 46.90 -19.55
N THR A 441 -38.97 46.87 -18.67
CA THR A 441 -39.02 47.52 -17.35
C THR A 441 -39.15 49.02 -17.47
N LEU A 442 -38.42 49.63 -18.41
CA LEU A 442 -38.46 51.06 -18.67
C LEU A 442 -39.80 51.51 -19.25
N ILE A 443 -40.38 50.73 -20.17
CA ILE A 443 -41.73 50.99 -20.70
C ILE A 443 -42.77 50.89 -19.59
N LEU A 444 -42.81 49.75 -18.89
CA LEU A 444 -43.79 49.51 -17.83
C LEU A 444 -43.68 50.54 -16.71
N GLY A 445 -42.46 50.79 -16.23
CA GLY A 445 -42.20 51.74 -15.16
C GLY A 445 -42.49 53.19 -15.54
N SER A 446 -42.10 53.62 -16.75
CA SER A 446 -42.40 54.99 -17.21
C SER A 446 -43.89 55.22 -17.40
N VAL A 447 -44.63 54.22 -17.92
CA VAL A 447 -46.09 54.27 -18.05
C VAL A 447 -46.77 54.27 -16.68
N GLU A 448 -46.38 53.39 -15.77
CA GLU A 448 -46.91 53.35 -14.40
C GLU A 448 -46.68 54.67 -13.65
N HIS A 449 -45.47 55.24 -13.75
CA HIS A 449 -45.14 56.53 -13.17
C HIS A 449 -46.00 57.65 -13.77
N PHE A 450 -46.18 57.66 -15.09
CA PHE A 450 -47.05 58.62 -15.77
C PHE A 450 -48.51 58.51 -15.32
N MET A 451 -49.02 57.29 -15.15
CA MET A 451 -50.39 57.05 -14.66
C MET A 451 -50.59 57.49 -13.21
N GLN A 452 -49.57 57.35 -12.34
CA GLN A 452 -49.66 57.76 -10.93
C GLN A 452 -49.67 59.29 -10.73
N LYS A 453 -48.99 60.06 -11.60
CA LYS A 453 -48.88 61.54 -11.50
C LYS A 453 -49.84 62.32 -12.41
N GLN A 454 -50.92 61.71 -12.90
CA GLN A 454 -51.88 62.35 -13.82
C GLN A 454 -52.52 63.65 -13.26
N ASN A 455 -52.58 63.82 -11.93
CA ASN A 455 -53.25 64.94 -11.26
C ASN A 455 -52.30 66.01 -10.66
N GLU A 456 -50.98 65.90 -10.85
CA GLU A 456 -50.01 66.87 -10.32
C GLU A 456 -49.41 67.76 -11.43
N PRO A 457 -49.16 69.07 -11.18
CA PRO A 457 -48.46 69.96 -12.09
C PRO A 457 -46.95 69.65 -12.06
N SER A 458 -46.54 68.53 -12.67
CA SER A 458 -45.13 68.24 -12.96
C SER A 458 -44.68 69.01 -14.23
N PRO A 459 -43.43 69.48 -14.31
CA PRO A 459 -42.90 70.24 -15.46
C PRO A 459 -43.13 69.52 -16.79
N VAL A 460 -43.54 70.25 -17.83
CA VAL A 460 -43.80 69.71 -19.19
C VAL A 460 -42.59 68.92 -19.74
N ALA A 461 -41.38 69.34 -19.37
CA ALA A 461 -40.13 68.65 -19.70
C ALA A 461 -40.06 67.21 -19.14
N GLU A 462 -40.42 66.99 -17.87
CA GLU A 462 -40.41 65.64 -17.26
C GLU A 462 -41.40 64.69 -17.95
N LYS A 463 -42.58 65.18 -18.36
CA LYS A 463 -43.59 64.37 -19.06
C LYS A 463 -43.15 63.95 -20.47
N ASN A 464 -42.55 64.87 -21.23
CA ASN A 464 -42.03 64.58 -22.58
C ASN A 464 -40.86 63.59 -22.53
N ASN A 465 -40.06 63.67 -21.47
CA ASN A 465 -38.92 62.79 -21.22
C ASN A 465 -39.33 61.33 -21.01
N PHE A 466 -40.33 61.05 -20.17
CA PHE A 466 -40.84 59.69 -19.98
C PHE A 466 -41.52 59.14 -21.24
N LEU A 467 -42.25 59.97 -22.01
CA LEU A 467 -42.88 59.53 -23.26
C LEU A 467 -41.83 59.19 -24.34
N SER A 468 -40.74 59.96 -24.42
CA SER A 468 -39.62 59.67 -25.31
C SER A 468 -38.90 58.37 -24.93
N LEU A 469 -38.70 58.13 -23.62
CA LEU A 469 -38.13 56.87 -23.13
C LEU A 469 -39.00 55.66 -23.51
N VAL A 470 -40.32 55.75 -23.31
CA VAL A 470 -41.26 54.69 -23.72
C VAL A 470 -41.16 54.41 -25.22
N HIS A 471 -41.18 55.45 -26.05
CA HIS A 471 -41.12 55.30 -27.50
C HIS A 471 -39.80 54.66 -27.97
N GLN A 472 -38.66 55.12 -27.45
CA GLN A 472 -37.34 54.61 -27.81
C GLN A 472 -37.15 53.14 -27.40
N HIS A 473 -37.52 52.79 -26.17
CA HIS A 473 -37.38 51.42 -25.68
C HIS A 473 -38.37 50.45 -26.34
N THR A 474 -39.55 50.94 -26.76
CA THR A 474 -40.50 50.15 -27.56
C THR A 474 -39.91 49.84 -28.94
N ALA A 475 -39.35 50.85 -29.62
CA ALA A 475 -38.68 50.64 -30.91
C ALA A 475 -37.49 49.67 -30.81
N ARG A 476 -36.68 49.80 -29.75
CA ARG A 476 -35.55 48.88 -29.48
C ARG A 476 -36.01 47.45 -29.21
N LEU A 477 -37.09 47.25 -28.46
CA LEU A 477 -37.66 45.94 -28.20
C LEU A 477 -38.21 45.29 -29.49
N THR A 478 -38.94 46.05 -30.29
CA THR A 478 -39.43 45.59 -31.60
C THR A 478 -38.28 45.15 -32.50
N TYR A 479 -37.20 45.93 -32.55
CA TYR A 479 -36.00 45.59 -33.30
C TYR A 479 -35.36 44.28 -32.83
N LEU A 480 -35.15 44.10 -31.52
CA LEU A 480 -34.56 42.89 -30.95
C LEU A 480 -35.40 41.63 -31.23
N VAL A 481 -36.72 41.72 -31.09
CA VAL A 481 -37.63 40.59 -31.39
C VAL A 481 -37.61 40.25 -32.88
N GLN A 482 -37.58 41.27 -33.74
CA GLN A 482 -37.49 41.06 -35.19
C GLN A 482 -36.17 40.40 -35.59
N GLN A 483 -35.04 40.85 -35.04
CA GLN A 483 -33.72 40.22 -35.25
C GLN A 483 -33.72 38.75 -34.85
N LEU A 484 -34.28 38.40 -33.69
CA LEU A 484 -34.34 37.02 -33.22
C LEU A 484 -35.17 36.10 -34.14
N LEU A 485 -36.33 36.58 -34.58
CA LEU A 485 -37.22 35.83 -35.48
C LEU A 485 -36.59 35.65 -36.87
N GLU A 486 -35.91 36.68 -37.37
CA GLU A 486 -35.25 36.62 -38.67
C GLU A 486 -34.00 35.75 -38.64
N PHE A 487 -33.22 35.79 -37.56
CA PHE A 487 -32.10 34.87 -37.34
C PHE A 487 -32.56 33.41 -37.39
N ARG A 488 -33.63 33.06 -36.68
CA ARG A 488 -34.21 31.70 -36.73
C ARG A 488 -34.74 31.32 -38.11
N LYS A 489 -35.30 32.28 -38.85
CA LYS A 489 -35.72 32.05 -40.24
C LYS A 489 -34.52 31.82 -41.16
N ALA A 490 -33.40 32.52 -40.94
CA ALA A 490 -32.17 32.38 -41.73
C ALA A 490 -31.53 31.01 -41.50
N GLU A 491 -31.35 30.60 -40.23
CA GLU A 491 -30.81 29.28 -39.83
C GLU A 491 -31.63 28.11 -40.40
N ALA A 492 -32.96 28.26 -40.44
CA ALA A 492 -33.87 27.26 -40.99
C ALA A 492 -34.04 27.35 -42.53
N GLY A 493 -33.33 28.25 -43.21
CA GLY A 493 -33.35 28.40 -44.67
C GLY A 493 -34.64 29.02 -45.24
N TYR A 494 -35.43 29.72 -44.42
CA TYR A 494 -36.73 30.30 -44.81
C TYR A 494 -36.69 31.78 -45.21
N VAL A 495 -35.54 32.45 -45.16
CA VAL A 495 -35.41 33.87 -45.58
C VAL A 495 -35.26 33.95 -47.10
N LYS A 496 -36.07 34.79 -47.75
CA LYS A 496 -36.04 35.03 -49.20
C LYS A 496 -35.53 36.43 -49.52
N ARG A 497 -34.78 36.57 -50.61
CA ARG A 497 -34.34 37.83 -51.22
C ARG A 497 -35.52 38.52 -51.92
N ASN A 498 -35.71 39.81 -51.69
CA ASN A 498 -36.71 40.65 -52.34
C ASN A 498 -36.06 41.95 -52.83
N ASP A 499 -35.72 42.01 -54.12
CA ASP A 499 -35.02 43.17 -54.69
C ASP A 499 -36.02 44.21 -55.19
N ASP A 500 -35.86 45.46 -54.72
CA ASP A 500 -36.67 46.60 -55.12
C ASP A 500 -35.79 47.62 -55.87
N TYR A 501 -36.31 48.30 -56.90
CA TYR A 501 -35.59 49.35 -57.61
C TYR A 501 -35.64 50.66 -56.80
N MET A 502 -34.48 51.18 -56.38
CA MET A 502 -34.41 52.41 -55.58
C MET A 502 -33.13 53.22 -55.78
N ASP A 503 -33.18 54.49 -55.39
CA ASP A 503 -32.02 55.36 -55.25
C ASP A 503 -31.24 54.98 -53.97
N ILE A 504 -30.16 54.23 -54.17
CA ILE A 504 -29.25 53.73 -53.14
C ILE A 504 -28.51 54.91 -52.50
N SER A 505 -28.07 55.90 -53.29
CA SER A 505 -27.38 57.08 -52.76
C SER A 505 -28.26 57.85 -51.77
N LYS A 506 -29.54 58.03 -52.08
CA LYS A 506 -30.50 58.71 -51.19
C LYS A 506 -30.78 57.90 -49.92
N LEU A 507 -30.91 56.59 -50.03
CA LEU A 507 -31.08 55.69 -48.88
C LEU A 507 -29.86 55.75 -47.94
N LEU A 508 -28.65 55.62 -48.48
CA LEU A 508 -27.39 55.65 -47.72
C LEU A 508 -27.17 57.00 -47.03
N ASN A 509 -27.45 58.10 -47.72
CA ASN A 509 -27.39 59.43 -47.12
C ASN A 509 -28.42 59.57 -45.99
N GLY A 510 -29.64 59.08 -46.19
CA GLY A 510 -30.67 59.07 -45.15
C GLY A 510 -30.26 58.28 -43.91
N LEU A 511 -29.73 57.06 -44.10
CA LEU A 511 -29.39 56.15 -43.01
C LEU A 511 -28.15 56.64 -42.24
N THR A 512 -27.11 57.10 -42.94
CA THR A 512 -25.92 57.68 -42.29
C THR A 512 -26.21 59.00 -41.60
N GLN A 513 -27.17 59.80 -42.08
CA GLN A 513 -27.58 61.03 -41.42
C GLN A 513 -28.12 60.78 -40.01
N LEU A 514 -28.75 59.63 -39.76
CA LEU A 514 -29.26 59.26 -38.43
C LEU A 514 -28.14 59.12 -37.37
N PHE A 515 -26.91 58.85 -37.79
CA PHE A 515 -25.76 58.67 -36.89
C PHE A 515 -24.96 59.97 -36.65
N VAL A 516 -25.22 61.04 -37.39
CA VAL A 516 -24.52 62.34 -37.20
C VAL A 516 -24.70 62.90 -35.78
N PRO A 517 -25.93 62.95 -35.21
CA PRO A 517 -26.11 63.43 -33.83
C PRO A 517 -25.42 62.54 -32.78
N VAL A 518 -25.26 61.24 -33.07
CA VAL A 518 -24.56 60.29 -32.20
C VAL A 518 -23.06 60.58 -32.21
N ALA A 519 -22.49 60.85 -33.40
CA ALA A 519 -21.10 61.25 -33.56
C ALA A 519 -20.79 62.54 -32.79
N GLU A 520 -21.63 63.56 -32.94
CA GLU A 520 -21.50 64.85 -32.24
C GLU A 520 -21.56 64.68 -30.72
N LYS A 521 -22.54 63.92 -30.22
CA LYS A 521 -22.70 63.65 -28.78
C LYS A 521 -21.48 62.96 -28.16
N ASN A 522 -20.85 62.05 -28.90
CA ASN A 522 -19.71 61.27 -28.41
C ASN A 522 -18.35 61.90 -28.75
N ASN A 523 -18.33 63.09 -29.38
CA ASN A 523 -17.13 63.74 -29.92
C ASN A 523 -16.34 62.81 -30.87
N GLN A 524 -17.02 62.09 -31.76
CA GLN A 524 -16.42 61.19 -32.75
C GLN A 524 -16.39 61.84 -34.14
N THR A 525 -15.33 61.58 -34.91
CA THR A 525 -15.23 62.09 -36.29
C THR A 525 -15.89 61.10 -37.24
N PHE A 526 -16.98 61.49 -37.90
CA PHE A 526 -17.69 60.62 -38.85
C PHE A 526 -17.47 61.05 -40.31
N VAL A 527 -16.73 60.25 -41.07
CA VAL A 527 -16.40 60.49 -42.48
C VAL A 527 -17.33 59.66 -43.37
N ARG A 528 -17.99 60.31 -44.32
CA ARG A 528 -18.94 59.70 -45.26
C ARG A 528 -18.48 59.91 -46.70
N GLU A 529 -18.24 58.83 -47.43
CA GLU A 529 -17.91 58.82 -48.85
C GLU A 529 -18.98 58.02 -49.61
N ILE A 530 -19.99 58.72 -50.15
CA ILE A 530 -21.13 58.12 -50.87
C ILE A 530 -21.18 58.70 -52.30
N PRO A 531 -21.17 57.87 -53.35
CA PRO A 531 -21.33 58.32 -54.74
C PRO A 531 -22.70 58.98 -54.96
N ALA A 532 -22.77 59.98 -55.84
CA ALA A 532 -24.03 60.60 -56.24
C ALA A 532 -24.79 59.74 -57.27
N ASP A 533 -26.12 59.84 -57.27
CA ASP A 533 -27.03 59.33 -58.30
C ASP A 533 -26.95 57.81 -58.60
N MET A 534 -26.76 56.97 -57.59
CA MET A 534 -26.78 55.52 -57.74
C MET A 534 -28.19 54.96 -57.55
N ALA A 535 -28.80 54.43 -58.60
CA ALA A 535 -30.09 53.75 -58.54
C ALA A 535 -29.99 52.32 -59.11
N SER A 536 -30.45 51.33 -58.34
CA SER A 536 -30.50 49.94 -58.81
C SER A 536 -31.42 49.05 -57.96
N PHE A 537 -31.55 47.79 -58.39
CA PHE A 537 -32.25 46.73 -57.66
C PHE A 537 -31.42 46.24 -56.48
N ILE A 538 -31.94 46.42 -55.27
CA ILE A 538 -31.36 45.90 -54.03
C ILE A 538 -32.47 45.59 -53.03
N ASP A 539 -32.27 44.59 -52.17
CA ASP A 539 -33.17 44.33 -51.06
C ASP A 539 -33.00 45.40 -49.99
N LYS A 540 -33.94 46.35 -49.95
CA LYS A 540 -33.93 47.48 -49.02
C LYS A 540 -33.76 47.02 -47.58
N ASP A 541 -34.63 46.08 -47.16
CA ASP A 541 -34.77 45.68 -45.77
C ASP A 541 -33.51 44.98 -45.25
N LYS A 542 -32.93 44.06 -46.04
CA LYS A 542 -31.68 43.38 -45.66
C LYS A 542 -30.49 44.32 -45.67
N TYR A 543 -30.41 45.21 -46.68
CA TYR A 543 -29.31 46.15 -46.79
C TYR A 543 -29.32 47.19 -45.66
N GLU A 544 -30.49 47.74 -45.32
CA GLU A 544 -30.64 48.64 -44.17
C GLU A 544 -30.21 47.96 -42.85
N LYS A 545 -30.59 46.70 -42.63
CA LYS A 545 -30.22 45.93 -41.43
C LYS A 545 -28.73 45.66 -41.33
N ILE A 546 -28.08 45.27 -42.44
CA ILE A 546 -26.63 45.06 -42.50
C ILE A 546 -25.92 46.37 -42.11
N LEU A 547 -26.29 47.47 -42.75
CA LEU A 547 -25.68 48.78 -42.54
C LEU A 547 -25.91 49.31 -41.12
N PHE A 548 -27.15 49.26 -40.63
CA PHE A 548 -27.48 49.73 -39.29
C PHE A 548 -26.71 48.95 -38.22
N ASN A 549 -26.57 47.64 -38.39
CA ASN A 549 -25.84 46.79 -37.46
C ASN A 549 -24.33 47.06 -37.45
N LEU A 550 -23.72 47.17 -38.65
CA LEU A 550 -22.28 47.49 -38.76
C LEU A 550 -21.97 48.91 -38.28
N LEU A 551 -22.79 49.90 -38.63
CA LEU A 551 -22.63 51.29 -38.18
C LEU A 551 -22.84 51.39 -36.67
N SER A 552 -23.92 50.80 -36.13
CA SER A 552 -24.16 50.78 -34.68
C SER A 552 -23.00 50.18 -33.90
N ASN A 553 -22.41 49.07 -34.40
CA ASN A 553 -21.20 48.50 -33.82
C ASN A 553 -19.99 49.44 -33.93
N ALA A 554 -19.73 50.03 -35.10
CA ALA A 554 -18.63 50.97 -35.29
C ALA A 554 -18.71 52.17 -34.33
N PHE A 555 -19.90 52.74 -34.13
CA PHE A 555 -20.14 53.83 -33.17
C PHE A 555 -20.06 53.39 -31.71
N LYS A 556 -20.45 52.14 -31.40
CA LYS A 556 -20.43 51.58 -30.04
C LYS A 556 -19.01 51.31 -29.54
N TYR A 557 -18.15 50.78 -30.42
CA TYR A 557 -16.80 50.32 -30.09
C TYR A 557 -15.70 51.35 -30.38
N ALA A 558 -16.04 52.52 -30.93
CA ALA A 558 -15.13 53.65 -31.02
C ALA A 558 -15.16 54.47 -29.71
N ASP A 559 -14.00 54.81 -29.18
CA ASP A 559 -13.83 55.67 -28.00
C ASP A 559 -14.09 57.15 -28.33
N LYS A 560 -14.06 58.02 -27.30
CA LYS A 560 -14.21 59.48 -27.47
C LYS A 560 -13.01 60.03 -28.27
N ASN A 561 -13.27 60.88 -29.27
CA ASN A 561 -12.29 61.43 -30.23
C ASN A 561 -11.78 60.46 -31.32
N GLU A 562 -12.38 59.28 -31.44
CA GLU A 562 -12.04 58.33 -32.49
C GLU A 562 -12.81 58.59 -33.79
N SER A 563 -12.33 58.00 -34.88
CA SER A 563 -12.84 58.22 -36.23
C SER A 563 -13.57 56.99 -36.77
N ILE A 564 -14.68 57.25 -37.46
CA ILE A 564 -15.51 56.25 -38.12
C ILE A 564 -15.59 56.60 -39.61
N LEU A 565 -15.34 55.63 -40.46
CA LEU A 565 -15.37 55.75 -41.91
C LEU A 565 -16.52 54.91 -42.47
N PHE A 566 -17.39 55.57 -43.23
CA PHE A 566 -18.36 54.91 -44.09
C PHE A 566 -18.07 55.24 -45.55
N LYS A 567 -17.74 54.21 -46.34
CA LYS A 567 -17.39 54.37 -47.75
C LYS A 567 -18.13 53.37 -48.60
N VAL A 568 -18.71 53.84 -49.70
CA VAL A 568 -19.35 53.00 -50.71
C VAL A 568 -18.72 53.26 -52.07
N ASN A 569 -18.39 52.21 -52.80
CA ASN A 569 -17.89 52.28 -54.16
C ASN A 569 -18.70 51.35 -55.06
N PHE A 570 -18.99 51.80 -56.28
CA PHE A 570 -19.64 50.97 -57.28
C PHE A 570 -18.67 50.66 -58.40
N ASP A 571 -18.45 49.37 -58.62
CA ASP A 571 -17.66 48.90 -59.74
C ASP A 571 -18.60 48.55 -60.90
N SER A 572 -18.51 49.35 -61.96
CA SER A 572 -19.33 49.19 -63.16
C SER A 572 -18.97 47.96 -63.99
N GLU A 573 -17.74 47.45 -63.89
CA GLU A 573 -17.29 46.28 -64.67
C GLU A 573 -17.77 44.98 -64.06
N THR A 574 -17.75 44.90 -62.72
CA THR A 574 -18.18 43.70 -61.98
C THR A 574 -19.64 43.76 -61.53
N GLN A 575 -20.31 44.92 -61.69
CA GLN A 575 -21.67 45.18 -61.18
C GLN A 575 -21.79 44.91 -59.67
N THR A 576 -20.75 45.26 -58.91
CA THR A 576 -20.71 45.04 -57.47
C THR A 576 -20.72 46.36 -56.71
N LEU A 577 -21.52 46.41 -55.65
CA LEU A 577 -21.49 47.47 -54.65
C LEU A 577 -20.57 47.06 -53.51
N GLN A 578 -19.41 47.72 -53.41
CA GLN A 578 -18.50 47.53 -52.30
C GLN A 578 -18.82 48.54 -51.19
N THR A 579 -19.09 48.04 -50.00
CA THR A 579 -19.38 48.84 -48.82
C THR A 579 -18.37 48.55 -47.72
N ILE A 580 -17.75 49.62 -47.22
CA ILE A 580 -16.74 49.59 -46.18
C ILE A 580 -17.24 50.39 -44.98
N VAL A 581 -17.33 49.72 -43.83
CA VAL A 581 -17.56 50.33 -42.51
C VAL A 581 -16.30 50.09 -41.69
N ALA A 582 -15.69 51.15 -41.18
CA ALA A 582 -14.48 51.03 -40.38
C ALA A 582 -14.48 51.98 -39.18
N ASN A 583 -13.87 51.55 -38.08
CA ASN A 583 -13.63 52.41 -36.91
C ASN A 583 -12.18 52.26 -36.43
N SER A 584 -11.61 53.36 -35.94
CA SER A 584 -10.33 53.35 -35.21
C SER A 584 -10.53 52.80 -33.79
N GLY A 585 -9.42 52.53 -33.08
CA GLY A 585 -9.44 52.16 -31.66
C GLY A 585 -9.52 50.67 -31.34
N CYS A 586 -9.36 49.82 -32.35
CA CYS A 586 -9.56 48.38 -32.16
C CYS A 586 -8.38 47.73 -31.39
N LYS A 587 -8.68 46.98 -30.33
CA LYS A 587 -7.70 46.24 -29.50
C LYS A 587 -7.62 44.73 -29.80
N LEU A 588 -8.35 44.24 -30.80
CA LEU A 588 -8.47 42.81 -31.11
C LEU A 588 -7.18 42.22 -31.70
N GLN A 589 -6.91 40.96 -31.39
CA GLN A 589 -5.81 40.21 -32.02
C GLN A 589 -6.24 39.55 -33.33
N ALA A 590 -5.28 39.29 -34.23
CA ALA A 590 -5.57 38.72 -35.55
C ALA A 590 -6.28 37.34 -35.48
N ASP A 591 -6.00 36.54 -34.44
CA ASP A 591 -6.57 35.20 -34.23
C ASP A 591 -8.05 35.21 -33.80
N GLU A 592 -8.57 36.38 -33.40
CA GLU A 592 -9.95 36.55 -32.94
C GLU A 592 -10.90 36.94 -34.06
N LEU A 593 -10.38 37.36 -35.22
CA LEU A 593 -11.16 37.86 -36.35
C LEU A 593 -12.08 36.77 -36.95
N GLU A 594 -11.61 35.53 -37.05
CA GLU A 594 -12.43 34.41 -37.56
C GLU A 594 -13.58 34.06 -36.61
N LYS A 595 -13.43 34.35 -35.31
CA LYS A 595 -14.44 34.08 -34.29
C LYS A 595 -15.52 35.16 -34.20
N LEU A 596 -15.30 36.36 -34.75
CA LEU A 596 -16.29 37.45 -34.73
C LEU A 596 -17.61 37.10 -35.43
N PHE A 597 -17.57 36.17 -36.39
CA PHE A 597 -18.74 35.69 -37.11
C PHE A 597 -19.30 34.37 -36.55
N THR A 598 -18.69 33.81 -35.50
CA THR A 598 -19.20 32.60 -34.86
C THR A 598 -20.36 32.92 -33.93
N GLU A 599 -21.35 32.02 -33.90
CA GLU A 599 -22.55 32.21 -33.09
C GLU A 599 -22.22 32.39 -31.61
N PHE A 600 -22.86 33.37 -30.97
CA PHE A 600 -22.78 33.62 -29.53
C PHE A 600 -21.37 33.97 -29.01
N HIS A 601 -20.44 34.30 -29.90
CA HIS A 601 -19.10 34.72 -29.54
C HIS A 601 -19.06 36.23 -29.26
N VAL A 602 -18.63 36.58 -28.05
CA VAL A 602 -18.30 37.95 -27.65
C VAL A 602 -16.78 37.97 -27.44
N ALA A 603 -16.08 38.90 -28.09
CA ALA A 603 -14.63 38.98 -27.93
C ALA A 603 -14.28 39.53 -26.53
N ASP A 604 -13.34 38.84 -25.87
CA ASP A 604 -12.78 39.08 -24.52
C ASP A 604 -13.73 39.04 -23.31
N ASP A 605 -13.51 38.03 -22.44
CA ASP A 605 -14.09 37.87 -21.09
C ASP A 605 -13.59 38.93 -20.07
N ASN A 606 -12.66 39.81 -20.45
CA ASN A 606 -11.90 40.65 -19.52
C ASN A 606 -12.01 42.17 -19.68
N GLN A 607 -12.91 42.68 -20.53
CA GLN A 607 -13.27 44.11 -20.50
C GLN A 607 -14.80 44.26 -20.63
N PHE A 608 -15.47 44.33 -19.48
CA PHE A 608 -16.92 44.49 -19.33
C PHE A 608 -17.40 45.90 -19.71
N GLU A 609 -17.15 46.37 -20.93
CA GLU A 609 -17.79 47.58 -21.43
C GLU A 609 -18.79 47.26 -22.54
N LYS A 610 -20.08 47.31 -22.15
CA LYS A 610 -21.30 47.27 -22.98
C LYS A 610 -21.64 45.91 -23.62
N PHE A 611 -22.51 45.18 -22.93
CA PHE A 611 -23.14 43.93 -23.36
C PHE A 611 -23.69 43.97 -24.81
N SER A 612 -23.49 42.90 -25.56
CA SER A 612 -24.14 42.61 -26.85
C SER A 612 -24.48 41.12 -26.96
N THR A 613 -25.64 40.78 -27.50
CA THR A 613 -26.09 39.41 -27.82
C THR A 613 -25.12 38.53 -28.61
N GLY A 614 -24.12 39.09 -29.31
CA GLY A 614 -23.21 38.34 -30.18
C GLY A 614 -23.88 37.74 -31.43
N ILE A 615 -25.17 38.02 -31.64
CA ILE A 615 -25.95 37.56 -32.80
C ILE A 615 -25.71 38.46 -34.01
N GLY A 616 -25.47 39.75 -33.77
CA GLY A 616 -25.46 40.78 -34.80
C GLY A 616 -24.53 40.46 -35.97
N LEU A 617 -23.25 40.19 -35.73
CA LEU A 617 -22.27 39.97 -36.81
C LEU A 617 -22.50 38.64 -37.55
N ALA A 618 -22.86 37.57 -36.82
CA ALA A 618 -23.25 36.29 -37.43
C ALA A 618 -24.50 36.46 -38.32
N PHE A 619 -25.51 37.20 -37.86
CA PHE A 619 -26.70 37.52 -38.65
C PHE A 619 -26.38 38.41 -39.86
N THR A 620 -25.48 39.40 -39.71
CA THR A 620 -24.99 40.20 -40.85
C THR A 620 -24.33 39.32 -41.91
N LYS A 621 -23.52 38.33 -41.51
CA LYS A 621 -22.91 37.39 -42.45
C LYS A 621 -23.96 36.54 -43.17
N GLU A 622 -24.94 36.00 -42.45
CA GLU A 622 -26.05 35.25 -43.06
C GLU A 622 -26.88 36.11 -44.03
N LEU A 623 -27.18 37.36 -43.69
CA LEU A 623 -27.88 38.29 -44.60
C LEU A 623 -27.05 38.61 -45.86
N ILE A 624 -25.74 38.80 -45.72
CA ILE A 624 -24.84 39.04 -46.85
C ILE A 624 -24.76 37.80 -47.75
N ASN A 625 -24.70 36.59 -47.17
CA ASN A 625 -24.75 35.33 -47.91
C ASN A 625 -26.08 35.18 -48.71
N ILE A 626 -27.22 35.57 -48.13
CA ILE A 626 -28.53 35.56 -48.81
C ILE A 626 -28.59 36.56 -49.97
N LEU A 627 -27.81 37.64 -49.90
CA LEU A 627 -27.65 38.62 -50.98
C LEU A 627 -26.54 38.24 -51.97
N ASP A 628 -26.06 37.00 -51.92
CA ASP A 628 -24.98 36.48 -52.77
C ASP A 628 -23.65 37.26 -52.65
N GLY A 629 -23.41 37.88 -51.50
CA GLY A 629 -22.17 38.57 -51.16
C GLY A 629 -21.29 37.81 -50.19
N ASP A 630 -20.11 38.36 -49.91
CA ASP A 630 -19.20 37.89 -48.85
C ASP A 630 -18.66 39.08 -48.05
N ILE A 631 -18.40 38.89 -46.76
CA ILE A 631 -17.88 39.91 -45.85
C ILE A 631 -16.50 39.51 -45.33
N LYS A 632 -15.55 40.43 -45.48
CA LYS A 632 -14.17 40.30 -45.02
C LYS A 632 -13.91 41.29 -43.90
N VAL A 633 -13.17 40.82 -42.90
CA VAL A 633 -12.74 41.65 -41.77
C VAL A 633 -11.22 41.60 -41.66
N TYR A 634 -10.61 42.77 -41.55
CA TYR A 634 -9.16 42.89 -41.41
C TYR A 634 -8.77 44.09 -40.55
N LEU A 635 -7.60 43.99 -39.92
CA LEU A 635 -7.01 45.02 -39.08
C LEU A 635 -5.89 45.76 -39.83
N LYS A 636 -5.87 47.09 -39.74
CA LYS A 636 -4.79 47.91 -40.32
C LYS A 636 -4.55 49.18 -39.49
N LYS A 637 -3.37 49.29 -38.87
CA LYS A 637 -2.95 50.46 -38.06
C LYS A 637 -3.99 50.88 -37.00
N ASP A 638 -4.44 49.93 -36.19
CA ASP A 638 -5.45 50.12 -35.13
C ASP A 638 -6.87 50.47 -35.62
N TRP A 639 -7.15 50.20 -36.90
CA TRP A 639 -8.49 50.24 -37.47
C TRP A 639 -8.99 48.83 -37.76
N ILE A 640 -10.27 48.60 -37.53
CA ILE A 640 -10.99 47.42 -38.00
C ILE A 640 -11.85 47.79 -39.21
N TYR A 641 -11.73 47.02 -40.28
CA TYR A 641 -12.48 47.21 -41.51
C TYR A 641 -13.46 46.06 -41.70
N PHE A 642 -14.73 46.38 -41.89
CA PHE A 642 -15.77 45.45 -42.37
C PHE A 642 -16.03 45.80 -43.84
N ASP A 643 -15.59 44.92 -44.74
CA ASP A 643 -15.60 45.12 -46.18
C ASP A 643 -16.43 44.02 -46.83
N PHE A 644 -17.56 44.39 -47.42
CA PHE A 644 -18.42 43.45 -48.11
C PHE A 644 -18.84 43.97 -49.49
N ALA A 645 -19.02 43.03 -50.42
CA ALA A 645 -19.43 43.31 -51.78
C ALA A 645 -20.76 42.62 -52.08
N LEU A 646 -21.72 43.36 -52.60
CA LEU A 646 -23.02 42.83 -53.03
C LEU A 646 -23.16 42.92 -54.55
N PRO A 647 -23.58 41.84 -55.24
CA PRO A 647 -23.91 41.90 -56.65
C PRO A 647 -25.21 42.67 -56.85
N ILE A 648 -25.14 43.69 -57.71
CA ILE A 648 -26.29 44.47 -58.15
C ILE A 648 -26.65 44.06 -59.58
N ASN A 649 -27.94 43.94 -59.88
CA ASN A 649 -28.38 43.75 -61.26
C ASN A 649 -28.50 45.11 -61.98
N SER A 650 -27.75 45.34 -63.05
CA SER A 650 -27.99 46.48 -63.96
C SER A 650 -29.30 46.30 -64.73
N LEU A 651 -30.00 47.42 -64.94
CA LEU A 651 -31.25 47.52 -65.70
C LEU A 651 -31.25 46.69 -67.00
N ASN A 652 -32.20 45.76 -67.13
CA ASN A 652 -32.78 45.41 -68.42
C ASN A 652 -33.89 46.42 -68.73
N ASP A 653 -33.86 47.00 -69.93
CA ASP A 653 -34.44 48.29 -70.33
C ASP A 653 -35.99 48.40 -70.34
N ASP A 654 -36.74 47.47 -69.73
CA ASP A 654 -38.20 47.37 -69.95
C ASP A 654 -39.11 47.56 -68.71
N LYS A 655 -38.59 48.00 -67.56
CA LYS A 655 -39.44 48.40 -66.41
C LYS A 655 -38.87 49.56 -65.60
N LYS A 656 -39.21 50.80 -65.98
CA LYS A 656 -39.21 51.94 -65.05
C LYS A 656 -40.52 51.91 -64.24
N GLU A 657 -40.61 50.99 -63.29
CA GLU A 657 -41.64 51.03 -62.24
C GLU A 657 -41.24 52.07 -61.17
N GLU A 658 -42.23 52.62 -60.46
CA GLU A 658 -42.09 53.74 -59.51
C GLU A 658 -40.96 53.52 -58.49
N VAL A 659 -40.12 54.54 -58.29
CA VAL A 659 -39.10 54.55 -57.23
C VAL A 659 -39.81 54.39 -55.88
N ILE A 660 -39.64 53.23 -55.24
CA ILE A 660 -40.12 52.99 -53.89
C ILE A 660 -39.35 53.90 -52.92
N THR A 661 -40.03 54.35 -51.87
CA THR A 661 -39.54 55.29 -50.85
C THR A 661 -38.11 55.00 -50.40
N SER A 662 -37.18 55.90 -50.74
CA SER A 662 -35.76 55.85 -50.35
C SER A 662 -35.51 56.38 -48.94
N THR A 663 -36.56 56.57 -48.14
CA THR A 663 -36.45 56.99 -46.74
C THR A 663 -36.11 55.79 -45.85
N PRO A 664 -35.17 55.94 -44.90
CA PRO A 664 -34.89 54.90 -43.90
C PRO A 664 -36.14 54.45 -43.15
N SER A 665 -36.15 53.22 -42.65
CA SER A 665 -37.23 52.74 -41.79
C SER A 665 -37.39 53.62 -40.53
N TYR A 666 -38.64 54.00 -40.21
CA TYR A 666 -39.02 54.75 -39.01
C TYR A 666 -38.52 54.08 -37.71
N LEU A 667 -38.33 52.76 -37.73
CA LEU A 667 -37.79 52.00 -36.62
C LEU A 667 -36.37 52.44 -36.25
N PHE A 668 -35.50 52.69 -37.24
CA PHE A 668 -34.11 53.11 -36.97
C PHE A 668 -34.02 54.56 -36.51
N GLU A 669 -34.85 55.43 -37.09
CA GLU A 669 -34.97 56.83 -36.67
C GLU A 669 -35.42 56.93 -35.20
N SER A 670 -36.42 56.13 -34.81
CA SER A 670 -36.93 56.12 -33.44
C SER A 670 -35.97 55.55 -32.40
N ILE A 671 -35.05 54.65 -32.79
CA ILE A 671 -34.00 54.11 -31.91
C ILE A 671 -32.89 55.15 -31.67
N LEU A 672 -32.51 55.91 -32.70
CA LEU A 672 -31.38 56.85 -32.67
C LEU A 672 -31.77 58.28 -32.26
N LYS A 673 -33.05 58.61 -32.19
CA LYS A 673 -33.53 59.94 -31.81
C LYS A 673 -32.98 60.35 -30.42
N PRO A 674 -32.14 61.40 -30.33
CA PRO A 674 -31.56 61.80 -29.06
C PRO A 674 -32.63 62.39 -28.14
N TYR A 675 -32.51 62.08 -26.85
CA TYR A 675 -33.25 62.74 -25.78
C TYR A 675 -32.66 64.14 -25.56
N GLU A 676 -33.46 65.20 -25.68
CA GLU A 676 -33.06 66.55 -25.25
C GLU A 676 -32.89 66.55 -23.73
N LYS A 677 -31.66 66.72 -23.27
CA LYS A 677 -31.32 66.75 -21.85
C LYS A 677 -30.82 68.14 -21.50
N ASP A 678 -31.51 68.81 -20.57
CA ASP A 678 -30.85 69.83 -19.74
C ASP A 678 -29.73 69.16 -18.95
N GLU A 679 -28.60 69.85 -18.81
CA GLU A 679 -27.32 69.36 -18.27
C GLU A 679 -27.48 68.37 -17.11
N VAL A 680 -26.91 67.16 -17.28
CA VAL A 680 -26.79 66.18 -16.20
C VAL A 680 -25.61 66.60 -15.34
N ASP A 681 -25.89 67.11 -14.16
CA ASP A 681 -24.93 67.13 -13.07
C ASP A 681 -24.28 65.73 -12.96
N SER A 682 -22.93 65.67 -12.99
CA SER A 682 -22.20 64.42 -12.73
C SER A 682 -22.76 63.72 -11.49
N VAL A 683 -22.73 62.37 -11.42
CA VAL A 683 -23.20 61.61 -10.24
C VAL A 683 -22.64 62.17 -8.92
N VAL A 684 -21.41 62.71 -8.98
CA VAL A 684 -20.74 63.39 -7.87
C VAL A 684 -21.42 64.72 -7.48
N ALA A 685 -21.86 65.53 -8.45
CA ALA A 685 -22.60 66.77 -8.21
C ALA A 685 -24.04 66.49 -7.74
N ALA A 686 -24.71 65.49 -8.32
CA ALA A 686 -26.03 65.05 -7.89
C ALA A 686 -26.04 64.56 -6.44
N ASN A 687 -25.07 63.72 -6.05
CA ASN A 687 -24.93 63.22 -4.68
C ASN A 687 -24.60 64.34 -3.67
N LYS A 688 -23.87 65.40 -4.10
CA LYS A 688 -23.62 66.59 -3.26
C LYS A 688 -24.90 67.37 -2.99
N ASN A 689 -25.77 67.51 -3.99
CA ASN A 689 -27.07 68.16 -3.82
C ASN A 689 -27.98 67.35 -2.87
N THR A 690 -28.03 66.02 -3.02
CA THR A 690 -28.75 65.15 -2.08
C THR A 690 -28.20 65.25 -0.66
N LEU A 691 -26.88 65.34 -0.49
CA LEU A 691 -26.25 65.52 0.82
C LEU A 691 -26.68 66.85 1.49
N ILE A 692 -26.87 67.91 0.70
CA ILE A 692 -27.41 69.19 1.20
C ILE A 692 -28.87 69.03 1.63
N GLU A 693 -29.68 68.26 0.91
CA GLU A 693 -31.07 67.96 1.28
C GLU A 693 -31.18 67.06 2.53
N ASP A 694 -30.25 66.12 2.70
CA ASP A 694 -30.15 65.23 3.86
C ASP A 694 -29.80 66.03 5.14
N LEU A 695 -28.85 66.98 5.02
CA LEU A 695 -28.49 67.92 6.09
C LEU A 695 -29.61 68.91 6.44
N GLN A 696 -30.61 69.10 5.56
CA GLN A 696 -31.78 69.94 5.78
C GLN A 696 -33.00 69.16 6.34
N GLU A 697 -32.83 67.88 6.72
CA GLU A 697 -33.86 67.00 7.28
C GLU A 697 -35.14 66.89 6.43
N LYS A 698 -35.02 66.94 5.09
CA LYS A 698 -36.19 66.88 4.20
C LYS A 698 -36.93 65.54 4.26
N ASN A 699 -36.21 64.43 4.47
CA ASN A 699 -36.75 63.08 4.66
C ASN A 699 -35.90 62.32 5.71
N GLU A 700 -36.51 61.48 6.54
CA GLU A 700 -35.82 60.72 7.62
C GLU A 700 -34.99 59.52 7.13
N GLN A 701 -35.08 59.12 5.86
CA GLN A 701 -34.55 57.84 5.37
C GLN A 701 -33.81 57.98 4.03
N SER A 702 -32.69 57.28 3.90
CA SER A 702 -31.76 57.32 2.76
C SER A 702 -31.70 56.00 1.97
N VAL A 703 -31.64 56.10 0.64
CA VAL A 703 -31.59 54.96 -0.29
C VAL A 703 -30.39 55.10 -1.21
N LEU A 704 -29.56 54.06 -1.33
CA LEU A 704 -28.52 53.98 -2.35
C LEU A 704 -29.00 53.12 -3.54
N ILE A 705 -28.98 53.70 -4.73
CA ILE A 705 -29.27 53.01 -5.99
C ILE A 705 -27.95 52.73 -6.72
N VAL A 706 -27.71 51.46 -7.03
CA VAL A 706 -26.56 50.98 -7.80
C VAL A 706 -27.08 50.31 -9.07
N GLU A 707 -26.93 50.98 -10.19
CA GLU A 707 -27.51 50.58 -11.48
C GLU A 707 -26.65 51.16 -12.60
N ASP A 708 -26.24 50.36 -13.58
CA ASP A 708 -25.37 50.80 -14.67
C ASP A 708 -26.17 51.51 -15.77
N ASP A 709 -27.38 51.03 -16.07
CA ASP A 709 -28.26 51.66 -17.06
C ASP A 709 -28.74 53.05 -16.59
N VAL A 710 -28.33 54.07 -17.35
CA VAL A 710 -28.60 55.49 -17.04
C VAL A 710 -30.11 55.79 -17.03
N ALA A 711 -30.90 55.14 -17.89
CA ALA A 711 -32.34 55.37 -17.98
C ALA A 711 -33.08 54.71 -16.82
N LEU A 712 -32.68 53.50 -16.41
CA LEU A 712 -33.28 52.77 -15.28
C LEU A 712 -32.90 53.42 -13.95
N ARG A 713 -31.64 53.85 -13.80
CA ARG A 713 -31.20 54.65 -12.66
C ARG A 713 -31.98 55.96 -12.53
N PHE A 714 -32.17 56.66 -13.65
CA PHE A 714 -33.00 57.87 -13.69
C PHE A 714 -34.46 57.59 -13.29
N LEU A 715 -35.06 56.52 -13.79
CA LEU A 715 -36.42 56.13 -13.44
C LEU A 715 -36.53 55.82 -11.93
N LEU A 716 -35.66 54.98 -11.38
CA LEU A 716 -35.65 54.62 -9.97
C LEU A 716 -35.45 55.85 -9.06
N LYS A 717 -34.55 56.77 -9.43
CA LYS A 717 -34.35 58.03 -8.71
C LYS A 717 -35.63 58.84 -8.66
N ASN A 718 -36.29 59.07 -9.80
CA ASN A 718 -37.51 59.88 -9.85
C ASN A 718 -38.70 59.24 -9.11
N ILE A 719 -38.75 57.91 -9.06
CA ILE A 719 -39.77 57.18 -8.32
C ILE A 719 -39.60 57.33 -6.80
N LEU A 720 -38.36 57.44 -6.32
CA LEU A 720 -38.02 57.38 -4.89
C LEU A 720 -37.70 58.77 -4.28
N LYS A 721 -37.29 59.76 -5.09
CA LYS A 721 -36.90 61.12 -4.63
C LYS A 721 -37.98 61.83 -3.84
N ASP A 722 -39.24 61.50 -4.07
CA ASP A 722 -40.38 62.13 -3.39
C ASP A 722 -40.51 61.69 -1.91
N GLN A 723 -39.94 60.53 -1.53
CA GLN A 723 -40.11 59.92 -0.20
C GLN A 723 -38.80 59.67 0.55
N TYR A 724 -37.67 59.66 -0.15
CA TYR A 724 -36.38 59.25 0.39
C TYR A 724 -35.26 60.16 -0.13
N ASN A 725 -34.16 60.27 0.63
CA ASN A 725 -32.93 60.88 0.14
C ASN A 725 -32.19 59.86 -0.73
N VAL A 726 -32.11 60.11 -2.04
CA VAL A 726 -31.62 59.13 -3.02
C VAL A 726 -30.19 59.44 -3.44
N TYR A 727 -29.30 58.49 -3.16
CA TYR A 727 -27.92 58.47 -3.60
C TYR A 727 -27.74 57.53 -4.81
N GLU A 728 -26.86 57.90 -5.73
CA GLU A 728 -26.62 57.17 -6.99
C GLU A 728 -25.18 56.64 -7.07
N ALA A 729 -25.03 55.42 -7.58
CA ALA A 729 -23.76 54.82 -7.97
C ALA A 729 -23.92 54.04 -9.29
N GLU A 730 -22.83 53.94 -10.06
CA GLU A 730 -22.85 53.36 -11.41
C GLU A 730 -22.55 51.85 -11.42
N ASN A 731 -21.85 51.34 -10.39
CA ASN A 731 -21.48 49.92 -10.27
C ASN A 731 -21.21 49.55 -8.79
N GLY A 732 -20.99 48.25 -8.52
CA GLY A 732 -20.74 47.77 -7.16
C GLY A 732 -19.48 48.36 -6.50
N GLN A 733 -18.45 48.72 -7.29
CA GLN A 733 -17.21 49.31 -6.78
C GLN A 733 -17.40 50.77 -6.33
N THR A 734 -18.10 51.59 -7.11
CA THR A 734 -18.49 52.96 -6.73
C THR A 734 -19.47 52.94 -5.57
N GLY A 735 -20.37 51.96 -5.52
CA GLY A 735 -21.24 51.68 -4.37
C GLY A 735 -20.44 51.37 -3.09
N LEU A 736 -19.44 50.50 -3.14
CA LEU A 736 -18.55 50.23 -1.99
C LEU A 736 -17.74 51.47 -1.58
N ALA A 737 -17.27 52.25 -2.55
CA ALA A 737 -16.55 53.50 -2.26
C ALA A 737 -17.44 54.50 -1.52
N PHE A 738 -18.73 54.58 -1.88
CA PHE A 738 -19.72 55.38 -1.16
C PHE A 738 -19.94 54.89 0.28
N LEU A 739 -20.08 53.57 0.48
CA LEU A 739 -20.32 52.95 1.80
C LEU A 739 -19.18 53.13 2.80
N LYS A 740 -17.97 53.46 2.36
CA LYS A 740 -16.85 53.77 3.26
C LYS A 740 -17.06 55.06 4.04
N ASN A 741 -17.76 56.03 3.44
CA ASN A 741 -17.91 57.38 3.98
C ASN A 741 -19.34 57.71 4.40
N HIS A 742 -20.35 56.96 3.92
CA HIS A 742 -21.77 57.20 4.18
C HIS A 742 -22.50 55.88 4.44
N SER A 743 -23.51 55.89 5.32
CA SER A 743 -24.30 54.69 5.65
C SER A 743 -25.77 54.87 5.25
N PRO A 744 -26.21 54.35 4.09
CA PRO A 744 -27.60 54.43 3.68
C PRO A 744 -28.50 53.50 4.50
N ASP A 745 -29.79 53.80 4.54
CA ASP A 745 -30.77 52.98 5.26
C ASP A 745 -31.17 51.72 4.50
N ILE A 746 -31.04 51.71 3.17
CA ILE A 746 -31.28 50.57 2.29
C ILE A 746 -30.48 50.71 0.99
N ILE A 747 -30.09 49.56 0.41
CA ILE A 747 -29.38 49.50 -0.87
C ILE A 747 -30.24 48.75 -1.89
N ILE A 748 -30.35 49.31 -3.09
CA ILE A 748 -30.98 48.69 -4.27
C ILE A 748 -29.90 48.54 -5.33
N SER A 749 -29.65 47.31 -5.78
CA SER A 749 -28.61 47.01 -6.75
C SER A 749 -29.14 46.14 -7.87
N ASP A 750 -28.74 46.41 -9.11
CA ASP A 750 -28.85 45.40 -10.16
C ASP A 750 -27.86 44.25 -9.91
N VAL A 751 -28.20 43.06 -10.40
CA VAL A 751 -27.35 41.86 -10.33
C VAL A 751 -26.29 41.89 -11.42
N MET A 752 -26.64 42.29 -12.64
CA MET A 752 -25.76 42.24 -13.80
C MET A 752 -25.18 43.63 -14.09
N MET A 753 -24.04 43.96 -13.48
CA MET A 753 -23.37 45.24 -13.64
C MET A 753 -21.88 45.05 -13.97
N PRO A 754 -21.22 45.99 -14.68
CA PRO A 754 -19.80 45.92 -14.99
C PRO A 754 -18.92 46.08 -13.73
N ASP A 755 -17.67 45.64 -13.83
CA ASP A 755 -16.62 45.61 -12.79
C ASP A 755 -16.92 44.73 -11.56
N MET A 756 -18.02 45.00 -10.87
CA MET A 756 -18.48 44.25 -9.70
C MET A 756 -19.99 44.01 -9.80
N ASP A 757 -20.35 42.74 -9.97
CA ASP A 757 -21.73 42.30 -10.02
C ASP A 757 -22.46 42.53 -8.67
N GLY A 758 -23.80 42.57 -8.72
CA GLY A 758 -24.63 42.85 -7.54
C GLY A 758 -24.57 41.78 -6.46
N LEU A 759 -24.24 40.53 -6.80
CA LEU A 759 -24.12 39.42 -5.84
C LEU A 759 -22.81 39.52 -5.06
N ALA A 760 -21.71 39.80 -5.74
CA ALA A 760 -20.40 40.11 -5.18
C ALA A 760 -20.48 41.37 -4.32
N PHE A 761 -21.16 42.41 -4.80
CA PHE A 761 -21.38 43.62 -4.01
C PHE A 761 -22.20 43.32 -2.74
N CYS A 762 -23.33 42.60 -2.85
CA CYS A 762 -24.14 42.15 -1.72
C CYS A 762 -23.32 41.34 -0.71
N LYS A 763 -22.50 40.40 -1.19
CA LYS A 763 -21.61 39.60 -0.34
C LYS A 763 -20.61 40.47 0.44
N HIS A 764 -20.01 41.48 -0.20
CA HIS A 764 -19.10 42.40 0.49
C HIS A 764 -19.84 43.23 1.54
N VAL A 765 -21.02 43.75 1.23
CA VAL A 765 -21.86 44.50 2.16
C VAL A 765 -22.29 43.65 3.36
N LYS A 766 -22.71 42.40 3.12
CA LYS A 766 -23.22 41.47 4.14
C LYS A 766 -22.13 40.80 4.99
N SER A 767 -20.91 40.68 4.47
CA SER A 767 -19.77 40.12 5.21
C SER A 767 -19.05 41.13 6.10
N ALA A 768 -19.16 42.43 5.82
CA ALA A 768 -18.53 43.48 6.61
C ALA A 768 -19.38 43.88 7.84
N PRO A 769 -18.85 43.82 9.08
CA PRO A 769 -19.63 44.09 10.30
C PRO A 769 -20.30 45.47 10.38
N ALA A 770 -19.71 46.48 9.73
CA ALA A 770 -20.23 47.86 9.75
C ALA A 770 -21.44 48.04 8.82
N THR A 771 -21.59 47.21 7.79
CA THR A 771 -22.61 47.36 6.73
C THR A 771 -23.56 46.17 6.63
N SER A 772 -23.31 45.08 7.36
CA SER A 772 -24.09 43.83 7.28
C SER A 772 -25.57 43.98 7.61
N ASN A 773 -25.89 44.97 8.43
CA ASN A 773 -27.24 45.22 8.93
C ASN A 773 -28.07 46.10 7.97
N ILE A 774 -27.46 46.64 6.90
CA ILE A 774 -28.17 47.44 5.90
C ILE A 774 -29.00 46.48 5.03
N PRO A 775 -30.33 46.66 4.92
CA PRO A 775 -31.16 45.89 4.03
C PRO A 775 -30.73 46.03 2.57
N PHE A 776 -30.72 44.93 1.83
CA PHE A 776 -30.23 44.87 0.45
C PHE A 776 -31.27 44.25 -0.48
N ILE A 777 -31.65 44.99 -1.53
CA ILE A 777 -32.58 44.55 -2.57
C ILE A 777 -31.81 44.31 -3.87
N LEU A 778 -31.96 43.11 -4.43
CA LEU A 778 -31.42 42.76 -5.75
C LEU A 778 -32.52 42.89 -6.82
N LEU A 779 -32.24 43.67 -7.86
CA LEU A 779 -32.98 43.72 -9.12
C LEU A 779 -32.29 42.78 -10.12
N THR A 780 -33.03 42.03 -10.92
CA THR A 780 -32.42 40.96 -11.74
C THR A 780 -33.29 40.51 -12.89
N ALA A 781 -32.66 40.15 -14.01
CA ALA A 781 -33.29 39.51 -15.15
C ALA A 781 -33.66 38.01 -14.91
N ARG A 782 -32.97 37.35 -13.97
CA ARG A 782 -33.06 35.90 -13.77
C ARG A 782 -34.18 35.57 -12.77
N GLY A 783 -35.28 35.02 -13.26
CA GLY A 783 -36.47 34.73 -12.44
C GLY A 783 -36.54 33.34 -11.81
N SER A 784 -35.58 32.44 -12.06
CA SER A 784 -35.62 31.05 -11.58
C SER A 784 -35.48 30.97 -10.06
N ASP A 785 -36.09 29.94 -9.45
CA ASP A 785 -36.07 29.76 -8.00
C ASP A 785 -34.67 29.43 -7.46
N GLU A 786 -33.79 28.88 -8.30
CA GLU A 786 -32.38 28.62 -7.99
C GLU A 786 -31.59 29.93 -7.79
N HIS A 787 -31.75 30.90 -8.69
CA HIS A 787 -31.07 32.20 -8.56
C HIS A 787 -31.65 33.07 -7.43
N LYS A 788 -32.95 32.94 -7.14
CA LYS A 788 -33.53 33.51 -5.91
C LYS A 788 -32.87 32.90 -4.67
N THR A 789 -32.68 31.58 -4.66
CA THR A 789 -32.05 30.86 -3.55
C THR A 789 -30.62 31.34 -3.35
N GLU A 790 -29.83 31.44 -4.42
CA GLU A 790 -28.46 31.96 -4.41
C GLU A 790 -28.38 33.39 -3.84
N GLY A 791 -29.25 34.30 -4.28
CA GLY A 791 -29.31 35.67 -3.75
C GLY A 791 -29.65 35.72 -2.25
N TYR A 792 -30.57 34.86 -1.79
CA TYR A 792 -30.89 34.73 -0.36
C TYR A 792 -29.77 34.08 0.46
N GLU A 793 -29.03 33.13 -0.09
CA GLU A 793 -27.90 32.47 0.55
C GLU A 793 -26.73 33.45 0.79
N ILE A 794 -26.50 34.37 -0.14
CA ILE A 794 -25.51 35.44 -0.01
C ILE A 794 -25.91 36.47 1.06
N GLY A 795 -27.20 36.58 1.35
CA GLY A 795 -27.74 37.39 2.44
C GLY A 795 -28.57 38.60 1.99
N ALA A 796 -29.03 38.65 0.73
CA ALA A 796 -29.96 39.70 0.29
C ALA A 796 -31.32 39.59 1.02
N ASP A 797 -31.92 40.73 1.36
CA ASP A 797 -33.20 40.79 2.10
C ASP A 797 -34.41 40.76 1.17
N ALA A 798 -34.23 41.12 -0.10
CA ALA A 798 -35.24 40.99 -1.13
C ALA A 798 -34.63 40.71 -2.50
N TYR A 799 -35.39 39.96 -3.30
CA TYR A 799 -35.06 39.65 -4.68
C TYR A 799 -36.27 40.01 -5.54
N ILE A 800 -36.09 40.90 -6.51
CA ILE A 800 -37.17 41.44 -7.34
C ILE A 800 -36.82 41.22 -8.83
N PRO A 801 -37.55 40.34 -9.54
CA PRO A 801 -37.30 40.09 -10.95
C PRO A 801 -37.76 41.27 -11.82
N LYS A 802 -36.96 41.61 -12.85
CA LYS A 802 -37.30 42.53 -13.95
C LYS A 802 -38.10 41.77 -15.02
N PRO A 803 -39.19 42.33 -15.58
CA PRO A 803 -39.81 43.61 -15.24
C PRO A 803 -40.57 43.55 -13.92
N PHE A 804 -40.44 44.62 -13.11
CA PHE A 804 -41.14 44.73 -11.83
C PHE A 804 -42.15 45.88 -11.85
N HIS A 805 -43.19 45.73 -11.03
CA HIS A 805 -44.14 46.79 -10.75
C HIS A 805 -43.57 47.79 -9.74
N ILE A 806 -43.73 49.10 -10.00
CA ILE A 806 -43.21 50.17 -9.14
C ILE A 806 -43.76 50.06 -7.71
N ASN A 807 -45.06 49.75 -7.60
CA ASN A 807 -45.73 49.62 -6.31
C ASN A 807 -45.16 48.49 -5.46
N TYR A 808 -44.78 47.38 -6.10
CA TYR A 808 -44.19 46.24 -5.41
C TYR A 808 -42.83 46.62 -4.81
N LEU A 809 -41.97 47.32 -5.57
CA LEU A 809 -40.69 47.83 -5.09
C LEU A 809 -40.87 48.79 -3.90
N LYS A 810 -41.77 49.78 -4.02
CA LYS A 810 -42.05 50.75 -2.93
C LYS A 810 -42.51 50.07 -1.64
N VAL A 811 -43.45 49.12 -1.75
CA VAL A 811 -43.95 48.37 -0.58
C VAL A 811 -42.81 47.55 0.06
N ARG A 812 -41.94 46.94 -0.75
CA ARG A 812 -40.83 46.15 -0.23
C ARG A 812 -39.81 47.00 0.52
N ILE A 813 -39.43 48.15 -0.03
CA ILE A 813 -38.54 49.14 0.61
C ILE A 813 -39.13 49.55 1.96
N LYS A 814 -40.40 50.01 1.96
CA LYS A 814 -41.10 50.45 3.18
C LYS A 814 -41.10 49.36 4.26
N LYS A 815 -41.41 48.11 3.90
CA LYS A 815 -41.47 47.00 4.86
C LYS A 815 -40.11 46.64 5.45
N LEU A 816 -39.05 46.64 4.64
CA LEU A 816 -37.70 46.36 5.14
C LEU A 816 -37.22 47.43 6.13
N LEU A 817 -37.51 48.70 5.84
CA LEU A 817 -37.20 49.82 6.74
C LEU A 817 -38.05 49.77 8.03
N GLU A 818 -39.34 49.43 7.95
CA GLU A 818 -40.20 49.20 9.12
C GLU A 818 -39.66 48.06 10.02
N TYR A 819 -39.23 46.94 9.43
CA TYR A 819 -38.67 45.81 10.18
C TYR A 819 -37.37 46.18 10.90
N ARG A 820 -36.49 46.93 10.24
CA ARG A 820 -35.25 47.44 10.85
C ARG A 820 -35.56 48.34 12.06
N LYS A 821 -36.45 49.33 11.90
CA LYS A 821 -36.87 50.23 12.98
C LYS A 821 -37.47 49.49 14.19
N ARG A 822 -38.24 48.41 13.95
CA ARG A 822 -38.75 47.53 15.02
C ARG A 822 -37.65 46.75 15.72
N MET A 823 -36.67 46.22 14.97
CA MET A 823 -35.55 45.48 15.54
C MET A 823 -34.66 46.37 16.42
N ASP A 824 -34.39 47.60 15.98
CA ASP A 824 -33.62 48.57 16.74
C ASP A 824 -34.33 48.98 18.05
N ASN A 825 -35.67 48.99 18.06
CA ASN A 825 -36.45 49.19 19.28
C ASN A 825 -36.41 47.98 20.22
N LEU A 826 -36.42 46.75 19.70
CA LEU A 826 -36.32 45.51 20.49
C LEU A 826 -34.96 45.33 21.18
N ILE A 827 -33.87 45.80 20.56
CA ILE A 827 -32.51 45.71 21.12
C ILE A 827 -32.32 46.72 22.27
N LYS A 828 -33.06 47.83 22.28
CA LYS A 828 -33.01 48.84 23.35
C LYS A 828 -33.65 48.37 24.67
N ASP A 829 -34.58 47.41 24.61
CA ASP A 829 -35.26 46.86 25.80
C ASP A 829 -34.56 45.57 26.28
N GLY A 830 -33.55 45.72 27.14
CA GLY A 830 -32.60 44.68 27.56
C GLY A 830 -33.08 43.51 28.44
N ASN A 831 -34.28 42.94 28.25
CA ASN A 831 -34.77 41.80 29.04
C ASN A 831 -35.33 40.66 28.16
N ILE A 832 -34.47 39.71 27.75
CA ILE A 832 -34.80 38.64 26.78
C ILE A 832 -35.35 37.35 27.42
N ASN A 833 -35.35 37.21 28.75
CA ASN A 833 -35.65 35.92 29.40
C ASN A 833 -37.13 35.46 29.40
N ASN A 834 -38.09 36.30 28.99
CA ASN A 834 -39.53 35.93 29.06
C ASN A 834 -40.25 35.84 27.70
N HIS A 835 -39.55 35.92 26.56
CA HIS A 835 -40.24 36.10 25.27
C HIS A 835 -40.58 34.82 24.49
N PHE A 836 -40.14 33.63 24.93
CA PHE A 836 -40.63 32.38 24.30
C PHE A 836 -41.95 31.86 24.89
N VAL A 837 -42.49 32.50 25.94
CA VAL A 837 -43.70 32.03 26.64
C VAL A 837 -44.87 33.02 26.57
N ASN A 838 -44.62 34.32 26.37
CA ASN A 838 -45.65 35.37 26.37
C ASN A 838 -45.83 36.11 25.03
N VAL A 839 -45.96 35.36 23.93
CA VAL A 839 -46.52 35.89 22.68
C VAL A 839 -47.62 34.91 22.24
N ASP A 840 -48.74 35.41 21.70
CA ASP A 840 -49.91 34.67 21.21
C ASP A 840 -49.53 33.64 20.12
N LEU A 841 -48.91 32.55 20.53
CA LEU A 841 -48.62 31.38 19.70
C LEU A 841 -49.76 30.38 19.87
N GLU A 842 -50.24 29.82 18.76
CA GLU A 842 -51.16 28.69 18.78
C GLU A 842 -50.59 27.55 19.64
N GLN A 843 -51.47 26.84 20.37
CA GLN A 843 -51.10 25.73 21.26
C GLN A 843 -50.24 24.68 20.54
N SER A 844 -50.50 24.44 19.26
CA SER A 844 -49.78 23.52 18.37
C SER A 844 -48.31 23.91 18.16
N ASP A 845 -47.99 25.21 18.08
CA ASP A 845 -46.62 25.69 17.86
C ASP A 845 -45.81 25.72 19.17
N LYS A 846 -46.47 25.91 20.32
CA LYS A 846 -45.82 25.73 21.64
C LYS A 846 -45.45 24.26 21.89
N GLU A 847 -46.34 23.33 21.56
CA GLU A 847 -46.07 21.89 21.65
C GLU A 847 -44.92 21.47 20.72
N PHE A 848 -44.91 22.03 19.49
CA PHE A 848 -43.84 21.79 18.53
C PHE A 848 -42.47 22.26 19.04
N LEU A 849 -42.36 23.50 19.53
CA LEU A 849 -41.09 24.03 20.05
C LEU A 849 -40.62 23.26 21.28
N ASN A 850 -41.53 22.89 22.19
CA ASN A 850 -41.20 22.07 23.36
C ASN A 850 -40.71 20.66 22.98
N ALA A 851 -41.34 20.02 22.00
CA ALA A 851 -40.90 18.73 21.48
C ALA A 851 -39.51 18.82 20.85
N LEU A 852 -39.22 19.93 20.14
CA LEU A 852 -37.94 20.18 19.48
C LEU A 852 -36.83 20.44 20.50
N VAL A 853 -37.09 21.24 21.55
CA VAL A 853 -36.14 21.43 22.66
C VAL A 853 -35.84 20.09 23.34
N LYS A 854 -36.87 19.29 23.65
CA LYS A 854 -36.71 17.99 24.30
C LYS A 854 -35.89 17.00 23.45
N ALA A 855 -36.09 16.99 22.13
CA ALA A 855 -35.34 16.15 21.20
C ALA A 855 -33.84 16.52 21.13
N VAL A 856 -33.53 17.82 21.22
CA VAL A 856 -32.14 18.31 21.28
C VAL A 856 -31.50 17.97 22.63
N GLU A 857 -32.24 18.12 23.74
CA GLU A 857 -31.74 17.84 25.09
C GLU A 857 -31.44 16.35 25.32
N GLN A 858 -32.25 15.44 24.75
CA GLN A 858 -32.02 14.00 24.86
C GLN A 858 -30.74 13.53 24.14
N ASN A 859 -30.29 14.27 23.12
CA ASN A 859 -29.12 13.91 22.30
C ASN A 859 -27.99 14.95 22.43
N LEU A 860 -27.94 15.69 23.55
CA LEU A 860 -27.08 16.86 23.69
C LEU A 860 -25.58 16.54 23.62
N ALA A 861 -25.18 15.35 24.08
CA ALA A 861 -23.79 14.89 24.14
C ALA A 861 -23.25 14.34 22.80
N GLU A 862 -24.12 14.03 21.84
CA GLU A 862 -23.74 13.44 20.55
C GLU A 862 -23.12 14.49 19.63
N SER A 863 -21.84 14.38 19.24
CA SER A 863 -21.20 15.40 18.40
C SER A 863 -21.87 15.61 17.04
N ASP A 864 -22.55 14.57 16.54
CA ASP A 864 -23.09 14.50 15.19
C ASP A 864 -24.58 14.87 15.12
N LEU A 865 -25.16 15.42 16.21
CA LEU A 865 -26.54 15.90 16.24
C LEU A 865 -26.75 17.00 15.18
N ASP A 866 -27.54 16.67 14.17
CA ASP A 866 -27.82 17.53 13.04
C ASP A 866 -29.33 17.66 12.78
N ALA A 867 -29.69 18.40 11.72
CA ALA A 867 -31.08 18.58 11.34
C ALA A 867 -31.79 17.25 11.02
N SER A 868 -31.07 16.26 10.47
CA SER A 868 -31.65 14.95 10.08
C SER A 868 -32.06 14.12 11.30
N THR A 869 -31.36 14.30 12.42
CA THR A 869 -31.72 13.66 13.69
C THR A 869 -33.03 14.22 14.24
N LEU A 870 -33.26 15.53 14.09
CA LEU A 870 -34.50 16.19 14.48
C LEU A 870 -35.68 15.87 13.54
N GLU A 871 -35.40 15.65 12.25
CA GLU A 871 -36.39 15.17 11.27
C GLU A 871 -36.99 13.82 11.69
N ASN A 872 -36.11 12.87 12.08
CA ASN A 872 -36.53 11.55 12.54
C ASN A 872 -37.24 11.59 13.90
N ALA A 873 -36.81 12.45 14.82
CA ALA A 873 -37.42 12.57 16.14
C ALA A 873 -38.83 13.20 16.12
N LEU A 874 -39.08 14.10 15.16
CA LEU A 874 -40.34 14.84 15.05
C LEU A 874 -41.23 14.35 13.90
N PHE A 875 -40.78 13.35 13.11
CA PHE A 875 -41.44 12.83 11.91
C PHE A 875 -41.82 13.91 10.89
N ILE A 876 -40.92 14.88 10.66
CA ILE A 876 -41.12 15.96 9.69
C ILE A 876 -39.98 16.02 8.68
N SER A 877 -40.29 16.46 7.46
CA SER A 877 -39.28 16.65 6.43
C SER A 877 -38.33 17.82 6.74
N LYS A 878 -37.07 17.73 6.29
CA LYS A 878 -36.05 18.80 6.39
C LYS A 878 -36.58 20.17 6.00
N MET A 879 -37.25 20.27 4.86
CA MET A 879 -37.79 21.53 4.35
C MET A 879 -38.86 22.13 5.28
N GLN A 880 -39.71 21.30 5.88
CA GLN A 880 -40.73 21.76 6.83
C GLN A 880 -40.13 22.16 8.18
N LEU A 881 -39.12 21.45 8.68
CA LEU A 881 -38.36 21.80 9.89
C LEU A 881 -37.70 23.18 9.75
N TYR A 882 -36.97 23.39 8.63
CA TYR A 882 -36.32 24.67 8.34
C TYR A 882 -37.33 25.81 8.23
N ARG A 883 -38.44 25.59 7.51
CA ARG A 883 -39.49 26.61 7.36
C ARG A 883 -40.14 26.96 8.70
N LYS A 884 -40.56 25.97 9.50
CA LYS A 884 -41.20 26.23 10.81
C LYS A 884 -40.26 26.93 11.78
N LEU A 885 -38.99 26.52 11.89
CA LEU A 885 -38.02 27.18 12.77
C LEU A 885 -37.68 28.61 12.33
N LYS A 886 -37.55 28.86 11.03
CA LYS A 886 -37.30 30.20 10.50
C LYS A 886 -38.51 31.13 10.72
N THR A 887 -39.74 30.62 10.61
CA THR A 887 -40.95 31.40 10.86
C THR A 887 -41.19 31.66 12.36
N LEU A 888 -41.00 30.66 13.22
CA LEU A 888 -41.32 30.76 14.65
C LEU A 888 -40.19 31.35 15.49
N ALA A 889 -38.94 31.07 15.14
CA ALA A 889 -37.77 31.40 15.96
C ALA A 889 -36.70 32.21 15.19
N GLY A 890 -36.91 32.50 13.90
CA GLY A 890 -36.02 33.34 13.10
C GLY A 890 -34.64 32.73 12.81
N MET A 891 -34.43 31.44 13.04
CA MET A 891 -33.11 30.80 12.97
C MET A 891 -33.16 29.44 12.26
N THR A 892 -31.99 28.97 11.81
CA THR A 892 -31.84 27.64 11.19
C THR A 892 -31.78 26.53 12.25
N PRO A 893 -32.10 25.26 11.92
CA PRO A 893 -32.00 24.14 12.87
C PRO A 893 -30.60 23.97 13.46
N SER A 894 -29.54 24.15 12.66
CA SER A 894 -28.15 24.08 13.16
C SER A 894 -27.84 25.21 14.16
N GLU A 895 -28.39 26.40 13.93
CA GLU A 895 -28.25 27.52 14.87
C GLU A 895 -29.08 27.34 16.13
N PHE A 896 -30.26 26.73 16.01
CA PHE A 896 -31.12 26.37 17.13
C PHE A 896 -30.46 25.32 18.04
N ILE A 897 -29.97 24.20 17.49
CA ILE A 897 -29.22 23.17 18.24
C ILE A 897 -28.03 23.80 18.96
N LYS A 898 -27.27 24.65 18.25
CA LYS A 898 -26.11 25.37 18.79
C LYS A 898 -26.49 26.25 19.99
N ARG A 899 -27.59 27.02 19.90
CA ARG A 899 -28.07 27.87 21.00
C ARG A 899 -28.49 27.06 22.23
N ILE A 900 -29.20 25.95 22.04
CA ILE A 900 -29.58 25.06 23.15
C ILE A 900 -28.35 24.44 23.82
N ARG A 901 -27.35 23.99 23.04
CA ARG A 901 -26.08 23.48 23.57
C ARG A 901 -25.31 24.53 24.37
N LEU A 902 -25.21 25.76 23.87
CA LEU A 902 -24.53 26.86 24.57
C LEU A 902 -25.29 27.28 25.84
N LYS A 903 -26.62 27.24 25.84
CA LYS A 903 -27.45 27.47 27.04
C LYS A 903 -27.19 26.41 28.11
N HIS A 904 -27.19 25.12 27.73
CA HIS A 904 -26.85 24.02 28.66
C HIS A 904 -25.40 24.12 29.15
N ALA A 905 -24.47 24.52 28.28
CA ALA A 905 -23.09 24.78 28.68
C ALA A 905 -23.02 25.91 29.72
N ALA A 906 -23.75 27.00 29.53
CA ALA A 906 -23.82 28.10 30.50
C ALA A 906 -24.42 27.64 31.84
N MET A 907 -25.47 26.82 31.82
CA MET A 907 -26.08 26.26 33.02
C MET A 907 -25.14 25.30 33.76
N LEU A 908 -24.40 24.44 33.06
CA LEU A 908 -23.40 23.56 33.65
C LEU A 908 -22.18 24.35 34.16
N LEU A 909 -21.83 25.47 33.52
CA LEU A 909 -20.77 26.35 33.99
C LEU A 909 -21.11 27.00 35.34
N GLN A 910 -22.40 27.27 35.58
CA GLN A 910 -22.94 27.85 36.82
C GLN A 910 -23.19 26.79 37.91
N ASN A 911 -23.82 25.66 37.55
CA ASN A 911 -24.39 24.74 38.53
C ASN A 911 -23.54 23.49 38.79
N SER A 912 -22.39 23.33 38.12
CA SER A 912 -21.55 22.14 38.24
C SER A 912 -20.07 22.47 38.47
N LYS A 913 -19.37 21.60 39.22
CA LYS A 913 -17.91 21.68 39.45
C LYS A 913 -17.07 21.13 38.28
N LEU A 914 -17.71 20.77 37.17
CA LEU A 914 -17.04 20.18 36.00
C LEU A 914 -16.06 21.17 35.39
N THR A 915 -14.95 20.69 34.85
CA THR A 915 -14.00 21.54 34.12
C THR A 915 -14.63 22.02 32.81
N VAL A 916 -14.18 23.16 32.28
CA VAL A 916 -14.71 23.68 30.99
C VAL A 916 -14.46 22.69 29.83
N SER A 917 -13.41 21.86 29.93
CA SER A 917 -13.17 20.77 28.98
C SER A 917 -14.20 19.64 29.10
N GLU A 918 -14.65 19.28 30.31
CA GLU A 918 -15.70 18.27 30.51
C GLU A 918 -17.08 18.78 30.06
N ILE A 919 -17.39 20.05 30.31
CA ILE A 919 -18.64 20.69 29.85
C ILE A 919 -18.67 20.76 28.32
N PHE A 920 -17.54 21.09 27.70
CA PHE A 920 -17.37 21.05 26.26
C PHE A 920 -17.73 19.66 25.68
N TYR A 921 -17.22 18.57 26.26
CA TYR A 921 -17.54 17.22 25.82
C TYR A 921 -19.01 16.85 26.08
N ARG A 922 -19.57 17.19 27.24
CA ARG A 922 -20.96 16.87 27.60
C ARG A 922 -22.01 17.62 26.79
N THR A 923 -21.61 18.72 26.15
CA THR A 923 -22.50 19.55 25.31
C THR A 923 -22.33 19.29 23.82
N GLY A 924 -21.59 18.21 23.47
CA GLY A 924 -21.51 17.70 22.09
C GLY A 924 -20.73 18.59 21.13
N PHE A 925 -19.89 19.51 21.64
CA PHE A 925 -19.00 20.28 20.76
C PHE A 925 -17.74 19.47 20.45
N ASN A 926 -17.33 19.46 19.18
CA ASN A 926 -16.16 18.73 18.69
C ASN A 926 -14.88 19.59 18.65
N ASN A 927 -15.01 20.92 18.66
CA ASN A 927 -13.89 21.85 18.58
C ASN A 927 -13.94 22.89 19.72
N LYS A 928 -12.92 22.87 20.59
CA LYS A 928 -12.82 23.74 21.75
C LYS A 928 -12.70 25.22 21.37
N SER A 929 -11.89 25.57 20.36
CA SER A 929 -11.75 26.95 19.87
C SER A 929 -13.06 27.50 19.30
N TYR A 930 -13.82 26.64 18.60
CA TYR A 930 -15.14 26.97 18.10
C TYR A 930 -16.14 27.22 19.23
N PHE A 931 -16.20 26.32 20.22
CA PHE A 931 -17.04 26.49 21.42
C PHE A 931 -16.75 27.80 22.16
N PHE A 932 -15.47 28.13 22.41
CA PHE A 932 -15.09 29.37 23.10
C PHE A 932 -15.49 30.63 22.31
N ARG A 933 -15.30 30.62 20.99
CA ARG A 933 -15.68 31.75 20.13
C ARG A 933 -17.19 31.97 20.10
N GLU A 934 -17.96 30.90 19.91
CA GLU A 934 -19.43 30.99 19.84
C GLU A 934 -20.03 31.33 21.22
N PHE A 935 -19.49 30.79 22.32
CA PHE A 935 -19.91 31.15 23.67
C PHE A 935 -19.64 32.63 23.97
N LYS A 936 -18.45 33.13 23.63
CA LYS A 936 -18.10 34.56 23.78
C LYS A 936 -18.94 35.46 22.90
N LYS A 937 -19.37 35.01 21.72
CA LYS A 937 -20.26 35.76 20.83
C LYS A 937 -21.65 36.00 21.44
N ILE A 938 -22.18 35.01 22.17
CA ILE A 938 -23.53 35.10 22.77
C ILE A 938 -23.51 35.78 24.15
N TYR A 939 -22.56 35.41 25.01
CA TYR A 939 -22.51 35.89 26.40
C TYR A 939 -21.50 37.03 26.62
N HIS A 940 -20.83 37.49 25.55
CA HIS A 940 -19.84 38.57 25.54
C HIS A 940 -18.59 38.38 26.43
N VAL A 941 -18.47 37.24 27.11
CA VAL A 941 -17.33 36.86 27.97
C VAL A 941 -16.89 35.42 27.69
N ALA A 942 -15.64 35.08 28.02
CA ALA A 942 -15.15 33.70 27.84
C ALA A 942 -15.81 32.74 28.85
N PRO A 943 -15.97 31.43 28.54
CA PRO A 943 -16.57 30.45 29.47
C PRO A 943 -15.95 30.42 30.87
N ASN A 944 -14.62 30.57 30.96
CA ASN A 944 -13.90 30.64 32.24
C ASN A 944 -14.24 31.91 33.03
N GLU A 945 -14.32 33.06 32.34
CA GLU A 945 -14.70 34.34 32.94
C GLU A 945 -16.18 34.38 33.32
N TYR A 946 -17.04 33.72 32.54
CA TYR A 946 -18.47 33.59 32.81
C TYR A 946 -18.72 32.85 34.13
N ARG A 947 -17.93 31.81 34.42
CA ARG A 947 -17.96 31.10 35.70
C ARG A 947 -17.48 31.97 36.86
N LEU A 948 -16.42 32.75 36.67
CA LEU A 948 -15.87 33.64 37.70
C LEU A 948 -16.81 34.81 38.02
N LYS A 949 -17.36 35.49 36.99
CA LYS A 949 -18.28 36.64 37.15
C LYS A 949 -19.57 36.34 37.92
N GLN A 950 -20.01 35.08 37.96
CA GLN A 950 -21.21 34.66 38.68
C GLN A 950 -20.89 34.12 40.08
N HIS A 951 -19.71 33.52 40.29
CA HIS A 951 -19.24 33.16 41.62
C HIS A 951 -18.84 34.40 42.46
N ASP A 952 -18.28 35.44 41.83
CA ASP A 952 -18.02 36.74 42.47
C ASP A 952 -19.32 37.54 42.72
N GLY A 953 -20.43 37.20 42.06
CA GLY A 953 -21.75 37.80 42.29
C GLY A 953 -22.46 37.32 43.56
N GLY A 954 -21.84 36.42 44.34
CA GLY A 954 -22.34 35.90 45.61
C GLY A 954 -21.68 36.49 46.86
N GLU A 955 -20.63 37.31 46.71
CA GLU A 955 -19.90 37.95 47.83
C GLU A 955 -19.58 39.43 47.54
N THR A 956 -20.55 40.20 47.06
CA THR A 956 -20.52 41.68 47.21
C THR A 956 -21.95 42.23 47.18
N SER A 957 -22.65 42.08 48.30
CA SER A 957 -23.79 42.93 48.65
C SER A 957 -23.56 43.52 50.04
N GLU A 958 -22.40 44.16 50.22
CA GLU A 958 -22.21 45.27 51.14
C GLU A 958 -21.32 46.29 50.40
N ILE A 959 -21.86 47.51 50.28
CA ILE A 959 -21.24 48.75 49.79
C ILE A 959 -21.39 49.04 48.28
N LEU A 960 -22.31 50.01 48.06
CA LEU A 960 -22.62 50.86 46.90
C LEU A 960 -23.53 50.29 45.81
#